data_AF-A0A7C1BYS4-F1
#
_entry.id   AF-A0A7C1BYS4-F1
#
_cell.length_a   1.000
_cell.length_b   1.000
_cell.length_c   1.000
_cell.angle_alpha   90.00
_cell.angle_beta   90.00
_cell.angle_gamma   90.00
#
_symmetry.space_group_name_H-M   'P 1'
#
loop_
_entity.id
_entity.type
_entity.pdbx_description
1 polymer ?
#
loop_
_entity_poly.entity_id
_entity_poly.type
_entity_poly.pdbx_seq_one_letter_code
_entity_poly.pdbx_strand_id
1 'polypeptide(L)'
;MEREFKNLYDAIELEFSRERCYRLVYEIFCFNREVYSPGYYEAAKYCMDDLKESGLSGVEILDYPADGITKYGDYIMPSAWRIKEGELIITYPEEAKGKVLARYSENRCSVISLSPPTPKGGIEAEVVFISDGMKEKDYEGIDVKGKIIFTHQLARSIMRLAVEKGAIGIIQDARYLYLKSNKLYKIPDSVRWHFLLGWKFEKNCFAFSISPRDGEYLENLIKKYGKVKVFANVDSEIYEGVTGNVTGVIPGKGKEEILLVAHLNEPGAVDNASGCAVLLEVARCLNRLIKKGKLPPPKRSIRFLLGAEFFGISSYLANNKDKIQNTIAGLNLDCVGIDPKKKNIILKVGRTHAHQDTPSFVDDLLEWIVEKSSQEFSREDSPESEVPFRWIKGEYIEPESRILSDRSVGVPTPSLSTGIDYLTYHTSYDRPDQIDPLTLKRTGIISAIYAYFIANAGKEEARWLAEEMCSRAKVRIISEVEKYISKLDKIQDKESLLDDIERKIGYMKEREMEAVDSLLKLVPKAEHSHFKDYISFLKKEIKKVVKDEYGRINHLLETLNVKRRLKEKGFTKEDLKKDLKKLGLKEGDIVMVHSSLRSLGYVEGGANTVIDALIETVGKKGTVIVPTHTLEGRVYVGGVFDPETSPSFVGTLTEVFRKRKDAVRSRHPTHSVAAIGGKAVEITKDHKVGPALG
;
A
#
# COMPACT_ATOMS: atom_id res chain seq x y z
N MET A 1 25.02 -6.72 17.79
CA MET A 1 23.87 -6.62 16.87
C MET A 1 24.09 -7.27 15.52
N GLU A 2 24.82 -6.70 14.54
CA GLU A 2 24.91 -7.31 13.19
C GLU A 2 25.43 -8.75 13.21
N ARG A 3 26.48 -9.01 13.99
CA ARG A 3 27.00 -10.38 14.21
C ARG A 3 25.97 -11.32 14.85
N GLU A 4 25.19 -10.83 15.81
CA GLU A 4 24.17 -11.64 16.49
C GLU A 4 22.99 -11.93 15.57
N PHE A 5 22.58 -10.95 14.76
CA PHE A 5 21.61 -11.13 13.69
C PHE A 5 22.08 -12.19 12.71
N LYS A 6 23.33 -12.11 12.23
CA LYS A 6 23.87 -13.08 11.27
C LYS A 6 23.90 -14.51 11.85
N ASN A 7 24.38 -14.67 13.10
CA ASN A 7 24.37 -15.97 13.77
C ASN A 7 22.94 -16.53 13.92
N LEU A 8 21.96 -15.68 14.26
CA LEU A 8 20.57 -16.07 14.38
C LEU A 8 19.96 -16.44 13.03
N TYR A 9 20.22 -15.61 12.00
CA TYR A 9 19.82 -15.86 10.61
C TYR A 9 20.35 -17.21 10.13
N ASP A 10 21.64 -17.48 10.28
CA ASP A 10 22.28 -18.72 9.80
C ASP A 10 21.70 -19.96 10.50
N ALA A 11 21.47 -19.87 11.81
CA ALA A 11 20.85 -20.96 12.57
C ALA A 11 19.42 -21.26 12.11
N ILE A 12 18.63 -20.22 11.82
CA ILE A 12 17.24 -20.35 11.36
C ILE A 12 17.20 -20.81 9.90
N GLU A 13 17.99 -20.23 9.00
CA GLU A 13 18.05 -20.57 7.58
C GLU A 13 18.40 -22.05 7.38
N LEU A 14 19.29 -22.58 8.22
CA LEU A 14 19.72 -23.98 8.17
C LEU A 14 18.65 -24.96 8.70
N GLU A 15 17.89 -24.58 9.74
CA GLU A 15 16.90 -25.48 10.36
C GLU A 15 15.50 -25.35 9.72
N PHE A 16 15.14 -24.21 9.14
CA PHE A 16 13.84 -23.97 8.50
C PHE A 16 13.72 -24.76 7.18
N SER A 17 12.71 -25.62 7.07
CA SER A 17 12.46 -26.46 5.90
C SER A 17 11.39 -25.85 5.00
N ARG A 18 11.80 -25.40 3.82
CA ARG A 18 10.87 -24.91 2.78
C ARG A 18 9.95 -26.00 2.26
N GLU A 19 10.45 -27.23 2.15
CA GLU A 19 9.70 -28.40 1.65
C GLU A 19 8.60 -28.81 2.63
N ARG A 20 8.89 -28.83 3.94
CA ARG A 20 7.88 -29.07 4.97
C ARG A 20 6.83 -27.97 4.96
N CYS A 21 7.25 -26.71 4.89
CA CYS A 21 6.33 -25.57 4.85
C CYS A 21 5.40 -25.66 3.63
N TYR A 22 5.93 -25.97 2.44
CA TYR A 22 5.11 -26.13 1.23
C TYR A 22 4.12 -27.31 1.33
N ARG A 23 4.55 -28.44 1.91
CA ARG A 23 3.66 -29.58 2.18
C ARG A 23 2.51 -29.20 3.11
N LEU A 24 2.80 -28.47 4.19
CA LEU A 24 1.77 -27.99 5.12
C LEU A 24 0.73 -27.12 4.43
N VAL A 25 1.13 -26.26 3.49
CA VAL A 25 0.17 -25.47 2.69
C VAL A 25 -0.80 -26.38 1.95
N TYR A 26 -0.28 -27.40 1.27
CA TYR A 26 -1.12 -28.35 0.53
C TYR A 26 -2.09 -29.10 1.45
N GLU A 27 -1.58 -29.61 2.58
CA GLU A 27 -2.38 -30.36 3.55
C GLU A 27 -3.51 -29.50 4.15
N ILE A 28 -3.21 -28.25 4.54
CA ILE A 28 -4.20 -27.30 5.07
C ILE A 28 -5.22 -26.90 3.99
N PHE A 29 -4.77 -26.70 2.75
CA PHE A 29 -5.63 -26.36 1.61
C PHE A 29 -6.64 -27.47 1.28
N CYS A 30 -6.30 -28.74 1.50
CA CYS A 30 -7.20 -29.85 1.20
C CYS A 30 -8.48 -29.84 2.05
N PHE A 31 -8.44 -29.29 3.26
CA PHE A 31 -9.62 -29.18 4.13
C PHE A 31 -10.64 -28.18 3.58
N ASN A 32 -11.91 -28.47 3.83
CA ASN A 32 -12.97 -27.51 3.55
C ASN A 32 -13.03 -26.49 4.68
N ARG A 33 -12.30 -25.38 4.57
CA ARG A 33 -12.13 -24.38 5.65
C ARG A 33 -13.15 -23.23 5.59
N GLU A 34 -14.34 -23.55 5.09
CA GLU A 34 -15.48 -22.62 5.05
C GLU A 34 -15.91 -22.22 6.45
N VAL A 35 -16.60 -21.07 6.55
CA VAL A 35 -17.01 -20.43 7.82
C VAL A 35 -17.59 -21.45 8.80
N TYR A 36 -16.77 -21.80 9.81
CA TYR A 36 -17.06 -22.74 10.91
C TYR A 36 -17.67 -24.07 10.47
N SER A 37 -17.20 -24.56 9.33
CA SER A 37 -17.55 -25.86 8.81
C SER A 37 -16.85 -26.99 9.58
N PRO A 38 -17.37 -28.24 9.48
CA PRO A 38 -16.66 -29.39 10.03
C PRO A 38 -15.21 -29.51 9.52
N GLY A 39 -14.97 -29.18 8.25
CA GLY A 39 -13.62 -29.19 7.66
C GLY A 39 -12.69 -28.11 8.22
N TYR A 40 -13.21 -26.94 8.63
CA TYR A 40 -12.43 -25.95 9.38
C TYR A 40 -11.95 -26.53 10.72
N TYR A 41 -12.84 -27.22 11.44
CA TYR A 41 -12.49 -27.82 12.73
C TYR A 41 -11.50 -29.00 12.59
N GLU A 42 -11.61 -29.77 11.50
CA GLU A 42 -10.62 -30.79 11.13
C GLU A 42 -9.25 -30.18 10.81
N ALA A 43 -9.21 -29.07 10.07
CA ALA A 43 -7.98 -28.32 9.84
C ALA A 43 -7.37 -27.77 11.14
N ALA A 44 -8.21 -27.33 12.09
CA ALA A 44 -7.77 -26.89 13.41
C ALA A 44 -7.13 -28.04 14.21
N LYS A 45 -7.73 -29.23 14.19
CA LYS A 45 -7.12 -30.44 14.79
C LYS A 45 -5.80 -30.79 14.12
N TYR A 46 -5.74 -30.74 12.79
CA TYR A 46 -4.49 -30.98 12.06
C TYR A 46 -3.37 -30.03 12.51
N CYS A 47 -3.65 -28.73 12.58
CA CYS A 47 -2.67 -27.75 13.04
C CYS A 47 -2.30 -27.93 14.52
N MET A 48 -3.26 -28.30 15.38
CA MET A 48 -3.02 -28.61 16.79
C MET A 48 -2.05 -29.81 16.93
N ASP A 49 -2.28 -30.87 16.17
CA ASP A 49 -1.44 -32.07 16.20
C ASP A 49 -0.03 -31.74 15.69
N ASP A 50 0.10 -30.93 14.64
CA ASP A 50 1.41 -30.47 14.14
C ASP A 50 2.21 -29.67 15.20
N LEU A 51 1.53 -28.80 15.96
CA LEU A 51 2.16 -28.06 17.07
C LEU A 51 2.57 -28.99 18.22
N LYS A 52 1.78 -30.03 18.52
CA LYS A 52 2.12 -31.05 19.52
C LYS A 52 3.32 -31.89 19.08
N GLU A 53 3.36 -32.33 17.84
CA GLU A 53 4.48 -33.08 17.24
C GLU A 53 5.75 -32.23 17.19
N SER A 54 5.60 -30.94 16.91
CA SER A 54 6.67 -29.93 17.01
C SER A 54 7.13 -29.71 18.46
N GLY A 55 6.41 -30.25 19.43
CA GLY A 55 6.78 -30.32 20.85
C GLY A 55 6.56 -29.02 21.60
N LEU A 56 5.58 -28.20 21.20
CA LEU A 56 5.16 -27.02 21.93
C LEU A 56 4.40 -27.40 23.21
N SER A 57 4.33 -26.45 24.15
CA SER A 57 3.57 -26.59 25.39
C SER A 57 2.20 -25.94 25.27
N GLY A 58 1.25 -26.32 26.13
CA GLY A 58 -0.07 -25.69 26.21
C GLY A 58 -0.82 -25.69 24.87
N VAL A 59 -0.71 -26.78 24.11
CA VAL A 59 -1.31 -26.89 22.79
C VAL A 59 -2.77 -27.35 22.92
N GLU A 60 -3.70 -26.50 22.49
CA GLU A 60 -5.14 -26.73 22.63
C GLU A 60 -5.93 -26.05 21.50
N ILE A 61 -7.19 -26.47 21.35
CA ILE A 61 -8.21 -25.75 20.58
C ILE A 61 -9.11 -25.04 21.58
N LEU A 62 -9.22 -23.73 21.45
CA LEU A 62 -10.13 -22.89 22.21
C LEU A 62 -11.45 -22.79 21.43
N ASP A 63 -12.48 -23.46 21.93
CA ASP A 63 -13.80 -23.47 21.31
C ASP A 63 -14.62 -22.22 21.69
N TYR A 64 -15.19 -21.56 20.69
CA TYR A 64 -16.11 -20.43 20.85
C TYR A 64 -17.42 -20.68 20.10
N PRO A 65 -18.55 -20.12 20.57
CA PRO A 65 -19.83 -20.29 19.89
C PRO A 65 -19.81 -19.76 18.45
N ALA A 66 -20.39 -20.55 17.55
CA ALA A 66 -20.71 -20.20 16.17
C ALA A 66 -22.23 -20.37 15.97
N ASP A 67 -23.01 -19.45 16.55
CA ASP A 67 -24.45 -19.58 16.76
C ASP A 67 -25.28 -18.48 16.05
N GLY A 68 -24.65 -17.44 15.50
CA GLY A 68 -25.36 -16.31 14.89
C GLY A 68 -25.88 -15.26 15.87
N ILE A 69 -25.60 -15.41 17.18
CA ILE A 69 -26.14 -14.54 18.24
C ILE A 69 -25.10 -14.09 19.27
N THR A 70 -24.09 -14.92 19.57
CA THR A 70 -23.02 -14.61 20.51
C THR A 70 -22.21 -13.44 20.00
N LYS A 71 -21.92 -12.48 20.90
CA LYS A 71 -21.21 -11.25 20.57
C LYS A 71 -19.87 -11.18 21.27
N TYR A 72 -18.80 -10.90 20.52
CA TYR A 72 -17.49 -10.51 21.05
C TYR A 72 -17.13 -9.12 20.55
N GLY A 73 -17.08 -8.15 21.48
CA GLY A 73 -16.96 -6.74 21.11
C GLY A 73 -18.18 -6.28 20.31
N ASP A 74 -17.96 -5.82 19.08
CA ASP A 74 -19.01 -5.44 18.13
C ASP A 74 -19.35 -6.49 17.08
N TYR A 75 -18.67 -7.64 17.12
CA TYR A 75 -18.88 -8.72 16.16
C TYR A 75 -19.86 -9.75 16.70
N ILE A 76 -20.89 -10.05 15.90
CA ILE A 76 -21.77 -11.21 16.10
C ILE A 76 -21.12 -12.40 15.41
N MET A 77 -20.91 -13.48 16.15
CA MET A 77 -20.33 -14.72 15.63
C MET A 77 -21.26 -15.34 14.58
N PRO A 78 -20.78 -15.64 13.36
CA PRO A 78 -21.57 -16.37 12.37
C PRO A 78 -22.05 -17.73 12.90
N SER A 79 -23.20 -18.19 12.42
CA SER A 79 -23.62 -19.58 12.64
C SER A 79 -22.69 -20.55 11.91
N ALA A 80 -22.57 -21.77 12.41
CA ALA A 80 -21.86 -22.84 11.72
C ALA A 80 -22.59 -23.26 10.45
N TRP A 81 -21.83 -23.71 9.45
CA TRP A 81 -22.35 -24.08 8.14
C TRP A 81 -21.72 -25.35 7.62
N ARG A 82 -22.55 -26.26 7.11
CA ARG A 82 -22.09 -27.43 6.36
C ARG A 82 -22.84 -27.54 5.05
N ILE A 83 -22.17 -28.09 4.06
CA ILE A 83 -22.74 -28.36 2.75
C ILE A 83 -22.29 -29.73 2.30
N LYS A 84 -23.23 -30.47 1.72
CA LYS A 84 -22.99 -31.79 1.14
C LYS A 84 -22.92 -31.70 -0.38
N GLU A 85 -23.89 -31.03 -0.99
CA GLU A 85 -24.02 -30.91 -2.45
C GLU A 85 -24.52 -29.53 -2.86
N GLY A 86 -24.18 -29.13 -4.08
CA GLY A 86 -24.61 -27.89 -4.69
C GLY A 86 -24.52 -27.99 -6.20
N GLU A 87 -25.61 -27.77 -6.91
CA GLU A 87 -25.66 -27.84 -8.37
C GLU A 87 -26.56 -26.75 -8.96
N LEU A 88 -26.12 -26.18 -10.07
CA LEU A 88 -26.87 -25.21 -10.87
C LEU A 88 -26.77 -25.60 -12.34
N ILE A 89 -27.90 -25.94 -12.95
CA ILE A 89 -27.98 -26.51 -14.31
C ILE A 89 -29.03 -25.76 -15.11
N ILE A 90 -28.71 -25.37 -16.35
CA ILE A 90 -29.71 -24.77 -17.24
C ILE A 90 -30.73 -25.83 -17.66
N THR A 91 -32.02 -25.52 -17.53
CA THR A 91 -33.12 -26.40 -17.99
C THR A 91 -33.87 -25.85 -19.19
N TYR A 92 -33.77 -24.55 -19.46
CA TYR A 92 -34.33 -23.89 -20.63
C TYR A 92 -33.46 -22.68 -21.02
N PRO A 93 -33.17 -22.44 -22.32
CA PRO A 93 -33.74 -23.07 -23.53
C PRO A 93 -33.19 -24.47 -23.81
N GLU A 94 -33.87 -25.25 -24.67
CA GLU A 94 -33.48 -26.64 -25.00
C GLU A 94 -32.06 -26.73 -25.58
N GLU A 95 -31.61 -25.74 -26.36
CA GLU A 95 -30.24 -25.66 -26.90
C GLU A 95 -29.14 -25.61 -25.83
N ALA A 96 -29.46 -25.11 -24.63
CA ALA A 96 -28.51 -24.97 -23.52
C ALA A 96 -28.81 -25.92 -22.34
N LYS A 97 -29.84 -26.76 -22.48
CA LYS A 97 -30.32 -27.64 -21.42
C LYS A 97 -29.26 -28.66 -21.04
N GLY A 98 -29.07 -28.85 -19.73
CA GLY A 98 -28.06 -29.73 -19.17
C GLY A 98 -26.68 -29.08 -19.01
N LYS A 99 -26.47 -27.83 -19.47
CA LYS A 99 -25.25 -27.09 -19.17
C LYS A 99 -25.16 -26.82 -17.66
N VAL A 100 -24.15 -27.41 -17.04
CA VAL A 100 -23.79 -27.15 -15.65
C VAL A 100 -23.08 -25.80 -15.56
N LEU A 101 -23.61 -24.92 -14.71
CA LEU A 101 -23.03 -23.61 -14.40
C LEU A 101 -22.24 -23.64 -13.09
N ALA A 102 -22.67 -24.46 -12.13
CA ALA A 102 -21.98 -24.66 -10.86
C ALA A 102 -22.17 -26.09 -10.36
N ARG A 103 -21.11 -26.68 -9.80
CA ARG A 103 -21.12 -27.94 -9.07
C ARG A 103 -20.12 -27.88 -7.92
N TYR A 104 -20.61 -28.00 -6.69
CA TYR A 104 -19.79 -27.81 -5.48
C TYR A 104 -18.65 -28.84 -5.36
N SER A 105 -18.89 -30.09 -5.77
CA SER A 105 -17.88 -31.14 -5.78
C SER A 105 -16.74 -30.91 -6.78
N GLU A 106 -16.97 -30.13 -7.83
CA GLU A 106 -15.94 -29.72 -8.80
C GLU A 106 -15.24 -28.43 -8.35
N ASN A 107 -15.98 -27.49 -7.77
CA ASN A 107 -15.48 -26.21 -7.32
C ASN A 107 -16.20 -25.73 -6.05
N ARG A 108 -15.49 -25.74 -4.92
CA ARG A 108 -16.02 -25.32 -3.61
C ARG A 108 -16.47 -23.85 -3.57
N CYS A 109 -15.93 -23.00 -4.45
CA CYS A 109 -16.34 -21.59 -4.53
C CYS A 109 -17.70 -21.39 -5.22
N SER A 110 -18.29 -22.46 -5.79
CA SER A 110 -19.47 -22.33 -6.63
C SER A 110 -20.78 -22.15 -5.86
N VAL A 111 -20.81 -22.50 -4.57
CA VAL A 111 -21.89 -22.15 -3.65
C VAL A 111 -21.34 -21.15 -2.65
N ILE A 112 -22.04 -20.04 -2.44
CA ILE A 112 -21.61 -18.99 -1.50
C ILE A 112 -21.83 -19.49 -0.08
N SER A 113 -20.82 -19.33 0.78
CA SER A 113 -20.88 -19.85 2.14
C SER A 113 -21.96 -19.16 2.96
N LEU A 114 -22.58 -19.93 3.86
CA LEU A 114 -23.82 -19.58 4.56
C LEU A 114 -25.06 -19.48 3.65
N SER A 115 -25.02 -19.99 2.41
CA SER A 115 -26.24 -20.15 1.60
C SER A 115 -27.20 -21.14 2.27
N PRO A 116 -28.49 -20.79 2.42
CA PRO A 116 -29.51 -21.73 2.88
C PRO A 116 -29.76 -22.84 1.84
N PRO A 117 -30.36 -23.98 2.26
CA PRO A 117 -30.70 -25.06 1.37
C PRO A 117 -31.88 -24.71 0.44
N THR A 118 -31.93 -25.37 -0.71
CA THR A 118 -33.14 -25.41 -1.54
C THR A 118 -34.17 -26.38 -0.95
N PRO A 119 -35.44 -26.36 -1.40
CA PRO A 119 -36.38 -27.44 -1.10
C PRO A 119 -35.83 -28.82 -1.48
N LYS A 120 -36.30 -29.87 -0.79
CA LYS A 120 -35.88 -31.25 -1.07
C LYS A 120 -36.17 -31.61 -2.53
N GLY A 121 -35.13 -32.04 -3.25
CA GLY A 121 -35.22 -32.35 -4.68
C GLY A 121 -34.87 -31.17 -5.60
N GLY A 122 -34.44 -30.03 -5.05
CA GLY A 122 -34.09 -28.83 -5.79
C GLY A 122 -35.30 -28.02 -6.27
N ILE A 123 -35.02 -26.94 -6.99
CA ILE A 123 -36.04 -26.03 -7.52
C ILE A 123 -35.69 -25.62 -8.95
N GLU A 124 -36.68 -25.66 -9.85
CA GLU A 124 -36.58 -25.02 -11.16
C GLU A 124 -37.19 -23.62 -11.10
N ALA A 125 -36.43 -22.61 -11.51
CA ALA A 125 -36.91 -21.22 -11.53
C ALA A 125 -36.36 -20.43 -12.71
N GLU A 126 -37.07 -19.36 -13.06
CA GLU A 126 -36.64 -18.40 -14.09
C GLU A 126 -35.48 -17.54 -13.56
N VAL A 127 -34.53 -17.24 -14.45
CA VAL A 127 -33.41 -16.33 -14.18
C VAL A 127 -33.73 -14.95 -14.71
N VAL A 128 -33.56 -13.92 -13.88
CA VAL A 128 -33.72 -12.52 -14.24
C VAL A 128 -32.41 -11.78 -14.05
N PHE A 129 -31.97 -11.05 -15.07
CA PHE A 129 -30.73 -10.29 -15.01
C PHE A 129 -30.93 -8.91 -14.39
N ILE A 130 -30.15 -8.60 -13.35
CA ILE A 130 -30.02 -7.27 -12.77
C ILE A 130 -28.53 -6.98 -12.59
N SER A 131 -28.01 -6.03 -13.37
CA SER A 131 -26.57 -5.74 -13.39
C SER A 131 -26.05 -5.28 -12.03
N ASP A 132 -26.68 -4.26 -11.42
CA ASP A 132 -26.23 -3.65 -10.16
C ASP A 132 -27.04 -4.14 -8.94
N GLY A 133 -28.35 -3.93 -8.89
CA GLY A 133 -29.24 -4.51 -7.86
C GLY A 133 -29.02 -3.96 -6.44
N MET A 134 -28.16 -2.95 -6.27
CA MET A 134 -27.86 -2.34 -4.98
C MET A 134 -28.86 -1.23 -4.61
N LYS A 135 -29.75 -0.81 -5.53
CA LYS A 135 -30.72 0.26 -5.32
C LYS A 135 -32.11 -0.17 -5.75
N GLU A 136 -33.13 0.35 -5.07
CA GLU A 136 -34.55 0.14 -5.38
C GLU A 136 -34.90 0.33 -6.87
N LYS A 137 -34.37 1.39 -7.48
CA LYS A 137 -34.57 1.72 -8.90
C LYS A 137 -34.09 0.63 -9.86
N ASP A 138 -33.15 -0.22 -9.44
CA ASP A 138 -32.59 -1.29 -10.28
C ASP A 138 -33.60 -2.45 -10.45
N TYR A 139 -34.69 -2.45 -9.66
CA TYR A 139 -35.79 -3.41 -9.71
C TYR A 139 -37.05 -2.84 -10.39
N GLU A 140 -37.04 -1.56 -10.80
CA GLU A 140 -38.22 -0.93 -11.43
C GLU A 140 -38.57 -1.61 -12.76
N GLY A 141 -39.80 -2.08 -12.88
CA GLY A 141 -40.28 -2.79 -14.07
C GLY A 141 -39.78 -4.23 -14.21
N ILE A 142 -39.09 -4.77 -13.20
CA ILE A 142 -38.53 -6.12 -13.21
C ILE A 142 -39.19 -6.96 -12.11
N ASP A 143 -39.97 -7.98 -12.50
CA ASP A 143 -40.54 -8.94 -11.56
C ASP A 143 -39.52 -10.03 -11.20
N VAL A 144 -39.08 -10.01 -9.94
CA VAL A 144 -38.12 -10.96 -9.36
C VAL A 144 -38.76 -11.95 -8.39
N LYS A 145 -40.07 -11.85 -8.14
CA LYS A 145 -40.75 -12.65 -7.12
C LYS A 145 -40.77 -14.12 -7.52
N GLY A 146 -40.22 -15.00 -6.67
CA GLY A 146 -40.12 -16.43 -6.96
C GLY A 146 -39.08 -16.78 -8.04
N LYS A 147 -38.20 -15.84 -8.41
CA LYS A 147 -37.18 -16.01 -9.45
C LYS A 147 -35.77 -15.94 -8.87
N ILE A 148 -34.80 -16.34 -9.69
CA ILE A 148 -33.37 -16.28 -9.36
C ILE A 148 -32.77 -15.05 -10.06
N ILE A 149 -32.09 -14.19 -9.30
CA ILE A 149 -31.41 -13.02 -9.87
C ILE A 149 -30.02 -13.41 -10.36
N PHE A 150 -29.67 -13.08 -11.59
CA PHE A 150 -28.29 -13.09 -12.06
C PHE A 150 -27.72 -11.66 -12.03
N THR A 151 -26.55 -11.48 -11.42
CA THR A 151 -25.91 -10.16 -11.23
C THR A 151 -24.40 -10.18 -11.44
N HIS A 152 -23.85 -9.00 -11.76
CA HIS A 152 -22.40 -8.77 -11.82
C HIS A 152 -21.79 -8.33 -10.49
N GLN A 153 -22.62 -7.98 -9.51
CA GLN A 153 -22.18 -7.64 -8.16
C GLN A 153 -21.93 -8.89 -7.32
N LEU A 154 -21.39 -8.67 -6.11
CA LEU A 154 -21.40 -9.71 -5.09
C LEU A 154 -22.81 -9.93 -4.58
N ALA A 155 -23.23 -11.19 -4.42
CA ALA A 155 -24.54 -11.55 -3.89
C ALA A 155 -24.83 -10.86 -2.56
N ARG A 156 -23.85 -10.79 -1.66
CA ARG A 156 -23.95 -10.11 -0.35
C ARG A 156 -24.41 -8.65 -0.47
N SER A 157 -24.06 -7.97 -1.56
CA SER A 157 -24.31 -6.54 -1.74
C SER A 157 -25.76 -6.26 -2.14
N ILE A 158 -26.43 -7.23 -2.76
CA ILE A 158 -27.82 -7.09 -3.24
C ILE A 158 -28.82 -7.93 -2.45
N MET A 159 -28.31 -8.88 -1.64
CA MET A 159 -29.07 -9.91 -0.95
C MET A 159 -30.34 -9.36 -0.28
N ARG A 160 -30.18 -8.32 0.54
CA ARG A 160 -31.28 -7.72 1.29
C ARG A 160 -32.42 -7.23 0.38
N LEU A 161 -32.11 -6.42 -0.63
CA LEU A 161 -33.12 -5.90 -1.55
C LEU A 161 -33.72 -7.02 -2.41
N ALA A 162 -32.89 -7.96 -2.87
CA ALA A 162 -33.35 -9.12 -3.62
C ALA A 162 -34.41 -9.91 -2.84
N VAL A 163 -34.18 -10.17 -1.55
CA VAL A 163 -35.12 -10.88 -0.67
C VAL A 163 -36.35 -10.05 -0.34
N GLU A 164 -36.20 -8.75 -0.04
CA GLU A 164 -37.32 -7.83 0.18
C GLU A 164 -38.27 -7.78 -1.05
N LYS A 165 -37.73 -7.93 -2.27
CA LYS A 165 -38.50 -8.01 -3.53
C LYS A 165 -39.01 -9.41 -3.87
N GLY A 166 -38.64 -10.43 -3.09
CA GLY A 166 -39.17 -11.79 -3.19
C GLY A 166 -38.36 -12.73 -4.09
N ALA A 167 -37.10 -12.40 -4.43
CA ALA A 167 -36.21 -13.35 -5.09
C ALA A 167 -35.93 -14.56 -4.18
N ILE A 168 -35.79 -15.74 -4.79
CA ILE A 168 -35.55 -17.01 -4.09
C ILE A 168 -34.12 -17.51 -4.25
N GLY A 169 -33.33 -16.87 -5.11
CA GLY A 169 -31.91 -17.18 -5.25
C GLY A 169 -31.13 -16.11 -5.99
N ILE A 170 -29.80 -16.14 -5.86
CA ILE A 170 -28.87 -15.24 -6.53
C ILE A 170 -27.76 -16.04 -7.21
N ILE A 171 -27.42 -15.66 -8.43
CA ILE A 171 -26.24 -16.10 -9.17
C ILE A 171 -25.35 -14.87 -9.36
N GLN A 172 -24.13 -14.91 -8.83
CA GLN A 172 -23.12 -13.88 -9.09
C GLN A 172 -22.06 -14.40 -10.07
N ASP A 173 -21.52 -13.52 -10.91
CA ASP A 173 -20.22 -13.75 -11.58
C ASP A 173 -19.10 -12.82 -11.08
N ALA A 174 -19.43 -11.92 -10.15
CA ALA A 174 -18.54 -10.94 -9.52
C ALA A 174 -17.73 -10.07 -10.53
N ARG A 175 -18.21 -9.95 -11.77
CA ARG A 175 -17.52 -9.30 -12.90
C ARG A 175 -17.05 -7.87 -12.59
N TYR A 176 -17.81 -7.11 -11.81
CA TYR A 176 -17.42 -5.74 -11.46
C TYR A 176 -16.09 -5.66 -10.69
N LEU A 177 -15.76 -6.67 -9.86
CA LEU A 177 -14.49 -6.71 -9.16
C LEU A 177 -13.32 -6.92 -10.14
N TYR A 178 -13.49 -7.80 -11.12
CA TYR A 178 -12.50 -8.04 -12.16
C TYR A 178 -12.27 -6.79 -13.02
N LEU A 179 -13.34 -6.07 -13.41
CA LEU A 179 -13.26 -4.85 -14.21
C LEU A 179 -12.62 -3.67 -13.48
N LYS A 180 -12.88 -3.49 -12.16
CA LYS A 180 -12.25 -2.43 -11.36
C LYS A 180 -10.73 -2.50 -11.31
N SER A 181 -10.14 -3.67 -11.55
CA SER A 181 -8.69 -3.85 -11.59
C SER A 181 -8.01 -3.36 -12.88
N ASN A 182 -8.77 -2.78 -13.84
CA ASN A 182 -8.31 -2.41 -15.19
C ASN A 182 -7.70 -3.58 -15.99
N LYS A 183 -7.96 -4.82 -15.57
CA LYS A 183 -7.53 -6.06 -16.22
C LYS A 183 -8.79 -6.79 -16.68
N LEU A 184 -9.25 -6.54 -17.91
CA LEU A 184 -10.27 -7.40 -18.51
C LEU A 184 -9.77 -8.86 -18.49
N TYR A 185 -10.49 -9.72 -17.75
CA TYR A 185 -10.55 -11.17 -17.87
C TYR A 185 -9.24 -11.92 -18.17
N LYS A 186 -8.31 -11.95 -17.21
CA LYS A 186 -7.13 -12.84 -17.33
C LYS A 186 -7.43 -14.30 -16.99
N ILE A 187 -8.49 -14.58 -16.22
CA ILE A 187 -8.87 -15.92 -15.77
C ILE A 187 -10.40 -16.07 -15.84
N PRO A 188 -10.97 -16.28 -17.04
CA PRO A 188 -12.43 -16.26 -17.25
C PRO A 188 -13.17 -17.41 -16.57
N ASP A 189 -12.47 -18.47 -16.17
CA ASP A 189 -13.02 -19.64 -15.46
C ASP A 189 -12.89 -19.54 -13.92
N SER A 190 -12.38 -18.40 -13.42
CA SER A 190 -12.21 -18.17 -11.98
C SER A 190 -13.54 -17.94 -11.30
N VAL A 191 -13.86 -18.73 -10.27
CA VAL A 191 -15.10 -18.58 -9.50
C VAL A 191 -14.79 -17.87 -8.19
N ARG A 192 -15.50 -16.78 -7.93
CA ARG A 192 -15.34 -15.96 -6.73
C ARG A 192 -15.83 -16.71 -5.49
N TRP A 193 -14.96 -16.84 -4.50
CA TRP A 193 -15.37 -17.21 -3.14
C TRP A 193 -15.92 -16.00 -2.39
N HIS A 194 -17.01 -16.21 -1.67
CA HIS A 194 -17.62 -15.22 -0.81
C HIS A 194 -18.53 -15.91 0.23
N PHE A 195 -18.94 -15.19 1.28
CA PHE A 195 -19.89 -15.65 2.28
C PHE A 195 -20.96 -14.60 2.64
N LEU A 196 -22.17 -15.04 2.94
CA LEU A 196 -23.31 -14.18 3.26
C LEU A 196 -23.28 -13.74 4.73
N LEU A 197 -22.66 -12.59 5.02
CA LEU A 197 -22.77 -11.90 6.30
C LEU A 197 -24.03 -11.03 6.30
N GLY A 198 -25.11 -11.51 6.90
CA GLY A 198 -26.40 -10.82 6.95
C GLY A 198 -27.10 -11.00 8.28
N TRP A 199 -27.42 -9.88 8.91
CA TRP A 199 -28.15 -9.79 10.18
C TRP A 199 -29.58 -10.29 9.97
N LYS A 200 -30.07 -11.20 10.84
CA LYS A 200 -31.39 -11.84 10.74
C LYS A 200 -31.61 -12.60 9.41
N PHE A 201 -30.96 -13.76 9.30
CA PHE A 201 -31.41 -14.96 8.59
C PHE A 201 -32.45 -14.74 7.47
N GLU A 202 -32.02 -14.32 6.29
CA GLU A 202 -32.82 -14.42 5.07
C GLU A 202 -32.79 -15.87 4.57
N LYS A 203 -33.40 -16.79 5.33
CA LYS A 203 -33.32 -18.27 5.15
C LYS A 203 -33.87 -18.79 3.81
N ASN A 204 -34.38 -17.91 2.94
CA ASN A 204 -35.16 -18.28 1.78
C ASN A 204 -34.49 -17.94 0.44
N CYS A 205 -33.24 -17.45 0.45
CA CYS A 205 -32.54 -17.09 -0.78
C CYS A 205 -31.17 -17.76 -0.83
N PHE A 206 -31.06 -18.81 -1.66
CA PHE A 206 -29.80 -19.51 -1.88
C PHE A 206 -28.91 -18.75 -2.84
N ALA A 207 -27.59 -18.96 -2.79
CA ALA A 207 -26.68 -18.21 -3.64
C ALA A 207 -25.55 -19.05 -4.25
N PHE A 208 -25.34 -18.89 -5.55
CA PHE A 208 -24.27 -19.49 -6.33
C PHE A 208 -23.30 -18.42 -6.83
N SER A 209 -22.02 -18.80 -6.96
CA SER A 209 -21.05 -18.06 -7.73
C SER A 209 -20.65 -18.87 -8.97
N ILE A 210 -20.66 -18.23 -10.12
CA ILE A 210 -20.25 -18.83 -11.39
C ILE A 210 -19.02 -18.10 -11.94
N SER A 211 -18.38 -18.70 -12.94
CA SER A 211 -17.24 -18.08 -13.61
C SER A 211 -17.71 -16.88 -14.44
N PRO A 212 -16.86 -15.86 -14.67
CA PRO A 212 -17.18 -14.77 -15.58
C PRO A 212 -17.52 -15.25 -17.00
N ARG A 213 -16.92 -16.35 -17.48
CA ARG A 213 -17.27 -17.00 -18.76
C ARG A 213 -18.71 -17.53 -18.75
N ASP A 214 -19.08 -18.28 -17.73
CA ASP A 214 -20.44 -18.81 -17.59
C ASP A 214 -21.45 -17.67 -17.37
N GLY A 215 -21.05 -16.59 -16.70
CA GLY A 215 -21.84 -15.37 -16.57
C GLY A 215 -22.11 -14.69 -17.91
N GLU A 216 -21.11 -14.54 -18.77
CA GLU A 216 -21.27 -14.00 -20.13
C GLU A 216 -22.16 -14.92 -20.98
N TYR A 217 -21.97 -16.23 -20.87
CA TYR A 217 -22.81 -17.22 -21.52
C TYR A 217 -24.29 -17.10 -21.09
N LEU A 218 -24.55 -17.03 -19.77
CA LEU A 218 -25.89 -16.88 -19.21
C LEU A 218 -26.55 -15.57 -19.64
N GLU A 219 -25.80 -14.45 -19.62
CA GLU A 219 -26.27 -13.15 -20.09
C GLU A 219 -26.69 -13.19 -21.58
N ASN A 220 -25.87 -13.83 -22.42
CA ASN A 220 -26.14 -13.96 -23.85
C ASN A 220 -27.37 -14.84 -24.12
N LEU A 221 -27.60 -15.89 -23.33
CA LEU A 221 -28.82 -16.68 -23.41
C LEU A 221 -30.05 -15.86 -23.02
N ILE A 222 -29.98 -15.07 -21.95
CA ILE A 222 -31.08 -14.18 -21.53
C ILE A 222 -31.39 -13.17 -22.65
N LYS A 223 -30.37 -12.57 -23.27
CA LYS A 223 -30.56 -11.63 -24.40
C LYS A 223 -31.16 -12.31 -25.64
N LYS A 224 -30.74 -13.54 -25.96
CA LYS A 224 -31.19 -14.27 -27.16
C LYS A 224 -32.63 -14.78 -27.04
N TYR A 225 -33.01 -15.33 -25.90
CA TYR A 225 -34.30 -16.02 -25.73
C TYR A 225 -35.32 -15.27 -24.88
N GLY A 226 -34.91 -14.21 -24.16
CA GLY A 226 -35.76 -13.45 -23.23
C GLY A 226 -36.13 -14.21 -21.95
N LYS A 227 -36.13 -15.55 -21.98
CA LYS A 227 -36.42 -16.43 -20.85
C LYS A 227 -35.36 -17.51 -20.72
N VAL A 228 -34.82 -17.67 -19.52
CA VAL A 228 -33.89 -18.74 -19.15
C VAL A 228 -34.38 -19.34 -17.84
N LYS A 229 -34.31 -20.68 -17.71
CA LYS A 229 -34.58 -21.36 -16.45
C LYS A 229 -33.40 -22.22 -16.04
N VAL A 230 -33.22 -22.35 -14.74
CA VAL A 230 -32.22 -23.21 -14.13
C VAL A 230 -32.86 -24.11 -13.08
N PHE A 231 -32.33 -25.31 -12.97
CA PHE A 231 -32.47 -26.16 -11.80
C PHE A 231 -31.36 -25.81 -10.82
N ALA A 232 -31.74 -25.49 -9.58
CA ALA A 232 -30.83 -25.23 -8.48
C ALA A 232 -31.08 -26.25 -7.36
N ASN A 233 -30.01 -26.87 -6.87
CA ASN A 233 -30.03 -27.73 -5.69
C ASN A 233 -28.90 -27.32 -4.75
N VAL A 234 -29.23 -27.04 -3.49
CA VAL A 234 -28.27 -26.77 -2.41
C VAL A 234 -28.68 -27.63 -1.22
N ASP A 235 -27.83 -28.60 -0.89
CA ASP A 235 -27.96 -29.45 0.30
C ASP A 235 -26.99 -28.93 1.37
N SER A 236 -27.43 -27.91 2.10
CA SER A 236 -26.67 -27.24 3.15
C SER A 236 -27.46 -27.12 4.45
N GLU A 237 -26.75 -26.88 5.54
CA GLU A 237 -27.34 -26.66 6.85
C GLU A 237 -26.60 -25.56 7.59
N ILE A 238 -27.37 -24.62 8.12
CA ILE A 238 -26.91 -23.60 9.06
C ILE A 238 -27.37 -24.05 10.44
N TYR A 239 -26.42 -24.19 11.37
CA TYR A 239 -26.69 -24.75 12.70
C TYR A 239 -25.89 -24.00 13.78
N GLU A 240 -26.29 -24.18 15.03
CA GLU A 240 -25.53 -23.71 16.18
C GLU A 240 -24.35 -24.66 16.40
N GLY A 241 -23.14 -24.14 16.21
CA GLY A 241 -21.90 -24.92 16.34
C GLY A 241 -20.84 -24.21 17.15
N VAL A 242 -19.59 -24.63 16.94
CA VAL A 242 -18.41 -24.01 17.54
C VAL A 242 -17.37 -23.72 16.48
N THR A 243 -16.58 -22.68 16.72
CA THR A 243 -15.33 -22.41 16.01
C THR A 243 -14.14 -22.65 16.93
N GLY A 244 -13.09 -23.25 16.41
CA GLY A 244 -11.88 -23.57 17.15
C GLY A 244 -10.73 -22.63 16.79
N ASN A 245 -10.14 -21.97 17.79
CA ASN A 245 -8.84 -21.33 17.65
C ASN A 245 -7.74 -22.25 18.20
N VAL A 246 -6.77 -22.61 17.38
CA VAL A 246 -5.62 -23.39 17.78
C VAL A 246 -4.59 -22.48 18.44
N THR A 247 -4.09 -22.85 19.61
CA THR A 247 -2.96 -22.16 20.24
C THR A 247 -1.91 -23.14 20.73
N GLY A 248 -0.66 -22.67 20.79
CA GLY A 248 0.47 -23.37 21.39
C GLY A 248 1.56 -22.38 21.77
N VAL A 249 2.45 -22.76 22.69
CA VAL A 249 3.48 -21.85 23.21
C VAL A 249 4.86 -22.51 23.32
N ILE A 250 5.89 -21.75 22.95
CA ILE A 250 7.27 -21.99 23.39
C ILE A 250 7.45 -21.22 24.71
N PRO A 251 7.59 -21.91 25.86
CA PRO A 251 7.57 -21.25 27.15
C PRO A 251 8.82 -20.40 27.37
N GLY A 252 8.61 -19.16 27.82
CA GLY A 252 9.65 -18.28 28.36
C GLY A 252 9.76 -18.36 29.88
N LYS A 253 10.76 -17.68 30.43
CA LYS A 253 10.97 -17.61 31.89
C LYS A 253 10.02 -16.63 32.62
N GLY A 254 9.51 -15.62 31.91
CA GLY A 254 8.64 -14.58 32.45
C GLY A 254 7.16 -14.77 32.12
N LYS A 255 6.33 -13.80 32.55
CA LYS A 255 4.89 -13.75 32.24
C LYS A 255 4.57 -13.11 30.89
N GLU A 256 5.50 -12.32 30.37
CA GLU A 256 5.34 -11.61 29.09
C GLU A 256 5.40 -12.58 27.91
N GLU A 257 4.68 -12.26 26.83
CA GLU A 257 4.67 -13.06 25.62
C GLU A 257 4.61 -12.23 24.33
N ILE A 258 4.92 -12.90 23.22
CA ILE A 258 4.80 -12.39 21.84
C ILE A 258 3.80 -13.29 21.12
N LEU A 259 2.88 -12.68 20.37
CA LEU A 259 1.79 -13.38 19.69
C LEU A 259 2.02 -13.41 18.18
N LEU A 260 2.19 -14.61 17.61
CA LEU A 260 2.20 -14.82 16.17
C LEU A 260 0.84 -15.36 15.75
N VAL A 261 0.22 -14.71 14.76
CA VAL A 261 -1.15 -14.99 14.33
C VAL A 261 -1.23 -15.17 12.81
N ALA A 262 -2.09 -16.09 12.38
CA ALA A 262 -2.56 -16.25 11.00
C ALA A 262 -4.00 -16.77 11.04
N HIS A 263 -4.80 -16.52 10.00
CA HIS A 263 -6.15 -17.05 9.94
C HIS A 263 -6.27 -18.38 9.20
N LEU A 264 -7.11 -19.25 9.73
CA LEU A 264 -7.30 -20.61 9.28
C LEU A 264 -8.58 -20.79 8.44
N ASN A 265 -9.51 -19.85 8.43
CA ASN A 265 -10.68 -19.90 7.54
C ASN A 265 -10.27 -19.60 6.08
N GLU A 266 -11.22 -19.76 5.17
CA GLU A 266 -11.12 -19.48 3.73
C GLU A 266 -10.54 -20.62 2.87
N PRO A 267 -10.91 -20.75 1.58
CA PRO A 267 -10.56 -21.94 0.80
C PRO A 267 -9.18 -21.86 0.13
N GLY A 268 -8.50 -20.71 0.15
CA GLY A 268 -7.30 -20.45 -0.65
C GLY A 268 -6.03 -21.09 -0.09
N ALA A 269 -5.07 -21.34 -0.99
CA ALA A 269 -3.75 -21.83 -0.60
C ALA A 269 -2.84 -20.69 -0.14
N VAL A 270 -2.84 -19.58 -0.87
CA VAL A 270 -2.21 -18.33 -0.48
C VAL A 270 -3.01 -17.73 0.67
N ASP A 271 -4.33 -17.66 0.55
CA ASP A 271 -5.23 -17.05 1.52
C ASP A 271 -6.11 -18.08 2.28
N ASN A 272 -5.74 -18.53 3.47
CA ASN A 272 -4.49 -18.26 4.17
C ASN A 272 -3.84 -19.54 4.73
N ALA A 273 -3.87 -20.62 3.94
CA ALA A 273 -3.10 -21.82 4.27
C ALA A 273 -1.58 -21.52 4.32
N SER A 274 -1.11 -20.55 3.54
CA SER A 274 0.29 -20.12 3.48
C SER A 274 0.78 -19.52 4.80
N GLY A 275 0.06 -18.55 5.38
CA GLY A 275 0.41 -17.94 6.67
C GLY A 275 0.37 -18.94 7.81
N CYS A 276 -0.65 -19.81 7.83
CA CYS A 276 -0.75 -20.91 8.78
C CYS A 276 0.47 -21.84 8.71
N ALA A 277 0.84 -22.31 7.51
CA ALA A 277 1.97 -23.20 7.30
C ALA A 277 3.30 -22.59 7.73
N VAL A 278 3.51 -21.30 7.42
CA VAL A 278 4.71 -20.58 7.86
C VAL A 278 4.77 -20.53 9.39
N LEU A 279 3.66 -20.22 10.08
CA LEU A 279 3.64 -20.21 11.54
C LEU A 279 3.95 -21.57 12.17
N LEU A 280 3.36 -22.64 11.64
CA LEU A 280 3.64 -24.00 12.09
C LEU A 280 5.13 -24.36 11.93
N GLU A 281 5.74 -23.99 10.81
CA GLU A 281 7.17 -24.24 10.57
C GLU A 281 8.09 -23.33 11.41
N VAL A 282 7.71 -22.07 11.66
CA VAL A 282 8.41 -21.18 12.61
C VAL A 282 8.40 -21.79 14.01
N ALA A 283 7.23 -22.27 14.46
CA ALA A 283 7.06 -22.92 15.76
C ALA A 283 7.99 -24.12 15.92
N ARG A 284 8.00 -25.04 14.94
CA ARG A 284 8.90 -26.19 14.90
C ARG A 284 10.37 -25.79 14.90
N CYS A 285 10.75 -24.87 14.00
CA CYS A 285 12.13 -24.44 13.81
C CYS A 285 12.72 -23.86 15.09
N LEU A 286 12.05 -22.86 15.68
CA LEU A 286 12.51 -22.22 16.92
C LEU A 286 12.57 -23.21 18.09
N ASN A 287 11.52 -24.00 18.30
CA ASN A 287 11.46 -24.94 19.42
C ASN A 287 12.58 -26.00 19.32
N ARG A 288 12.88 -26.47 18.11
CA ARG A 288 13.95 -27.46 17.87
C ARG A 288 15.34 -26.87 18.07
N LEU A 289 15.59 -25.65 17.60
CA LEU A 289 16.86 -24.95 17.86
C LEU A 289 17.09 -24.75 19.36
N ILE A 290 16.03 -24.41 20.11
CA ILE A 290 16.09 -24.24 21.57
C ILE A 290 16.36 -25.59 22.26
N LYS A 291 15.61 -26.65 21.93
CA LYS A 291 15.78 -27.99 22.52
C LYS A 291 17.17 -28.58 22.23
N LYS A 292 17.75 -28.29 21.07
CA LYS A 292 19.12 -28.70 20.71
C LYS A 292 20.21 -27.83 21.36
N GLY A 293 19.85 -26.80 22.12
CA GLY A 293 20.79 -25.86 22.73
C GLY A 293 21.53 -24.96 21.73
N LYS A 294 21.03 -24.84 20.49
CA LYS A 294 21.57 -23.91 19.49
C LYS A 294 21.12 -22.48 19.71
N LEU A 295 19.94 -22.32 20.31
CA LEU A 295 19.41 -21.04 20.77
C LEU A 295 19.11 -21.13 22.28
N PRO A 296 19.44 -20.11 23.09
CA PRO A 296 19.06 -20.09 24.49
C PRO A 296 17.52 -20.08 24.68
N PRO A 297 17.01 -20.62 25.81
CA PRO A 297 15.59 -20.52 26.14
C PRO A 297 15.15 -19.06 26.26
N PRO A 298 13.97 -18.71 25.73
CA PRO A 298 13.55 -17.31 25.66
C PRO A 298 13.19 -16.73 27.03
N LYS A 299 13.35 -15.41 27.17
CA LYS A 299 12.94 -14.69 28.39
C LYS A 299 11.42 -14.54 28.44
N ARG A 300 10.79 -14.32 27.29
CA ARG A 300 9.34 -14.17 27.10
C ARG A 300 8.79 -15.34 26.30
N SER A 301 7.55 -15.72 26.54
CA SER A 301 6.94 -16.82 25.81
C SER A 301 6.65 -16.42 24.36
N ILE A 302 6.75 -17.38 23.42
CA ILE A 302 6.35 -17.18 22.02
C ILE A 302 5.10 -17.99 21.78
N ARG A 303 3.96 -17.31 21.61
CA ARG A 303 2.65 -17.91 21.40
C ARG A 303 2.28 -17.90 19.94
N PHE A 304 1.71 -19.00 19.48
CA PHE A 304 1.14 -19.16 18.15
C PHE A 304 -0.39 -19.25 18.29
N LEU A 305 -1.10 -18.59 17.38
CA LEU A 305 -2.56 -18.57 17.33
C LEU A 305 -3.01 -18.70 15.88
N LEU A 306 -3.79 -19.75 15.60
CA LEU A 306 -4.46 -19.95 14.32
C LEU A 306 -5.97 -19.92 14.58
N GLY A 307 -6.69 -19.02 13.95
CA GLY A 307 -8.12 -18.84 14.23
C GLY A 307 -8.88 -18.30 13.05
N ALA A 308 -10.17 -18.02 13.22
CA ALA A 308 -10.99 -17.52 12.13
C ALA A 308 -10.88 -15.99 11.96
N GLU A 309 -9.85 -15.50 11.28
CA GLU A 309 -9.58 -14.09 10.93
C GLU A 309 -10.12 -13.10 12.00
N PHE A 310 -11.12 -12.28 11.66
CA PHE A 310 -11.75 -11.32 12.57
C PHE A 310 -12.37 -11.95 13.81
N PHE A 311 -13.16 -13.01 13.63
CA PHE A 311 -14.02 -13.57 14.65
C PHE A 311 -13.23 -14.42 15.65
N GLY A 312 -12.22 -15.14 15.15
CA GLY A 312 -11.25 -15.87 15.94
C GLY A 312 -10.46 -14.93 16.84
N ILE A 313 -9.95 -13.82 16.30
CA ILE A 313 -9.22 -12.86 17.12
C ILE A 313 -10.12 -12.16 18.13
N SER A 314 -11.31 -11.73 17.72
CA SER A 314 -12.27 -11.07 18.62
C SER A 314 -12.68 -11.96 19.80
N SER A 315 -12.98 -13.23 19.53
CA SER A 315 -13.32 -14.22 20.57
C SER A 315 -12.12 -14.56 21.47
N TYR A 316 -10.92 -14.69 20.90
CA TYR A 316 -9.69 -14.89 21.68
C TYR A 316 -9.45 -13.72 22.66
N LEU A 317 -9.49 -12.48 22.17
CA LEU A 317 -9.28 -11.28 22.97
C LEU A 317 -10.28 -11.16 24.12
N ALA A 318 -11.56 -11.41 23.85
CA ALA A 318 -12.62 -11.30 24.85
C ALA A 318 -12.44 -12.29 26.01
N ASN A 319 -11.92 -13.49 25.72
CA ASN A 319 -11.80 -14.59 26.68
C ASN A 319 -10.39 -14.75 27.28
N ASN A 320 -9.38 -14.03 26.78
CA ASN A 320 -7.99 -14.18 27.21
C ASN A 320 -7.35 -12.86 27.68
N LYS A 321 -8.14 -11.95 28.25
CA LYS A 321 -7.68 -10.63 28.73
C LYS A 321 -6.42 -10.71 29.60
N ASP A 322 -6.33 -11.73 30.46
CA ASP A 322 -5.18 -11.93 31.33
C ASP A 322 -3.89 -12.30 30.60
N LYS A 323 -4.00 -12.96 29.44
CA LYS A 323 -2.85 -13.23 28.56
C LYS A 323 -2.50 -11.97 27.77
N ILE A 324 -3.50 -11.30 27.21
CA ILE A 324 -3.35 -10.10 26.38
C ILE A 324 -2.67 -8.94 27.10
N GLN A 325 -2.97 -8.70 28.38
CA GLN A 325 -2.28 -7.68 29.18
C GLN A 325 -0.75 -7.93 29.30
N ASN A 326 -0.31 -9.19 29.10
CA ASN A 326 1.10 -9.58 29.12
C ASN A 326 1.69 -9.75 27.71
N THR A 327 0.90 -9.60 26.65
CA THR A 327 1.37 -9.69 25.27
C THR A 327 1.98 -8.34 24.85
N ILE A 328 3.30 -8.30 24.66
CA ILE A 328 4.01 -7.02 24.45
C ILE A 328 4.13 -6.62 22.98
N ALA A 329 4.01 -7.59 22.07
CA ALA A 329 4.14 -7.45 20.63
C ALA A 329 3.42 -8.61 19.93
N GLY A 330 3.02 -8.39 18.67
CA GLY A 330 2.55 -9.46 17.80
C GLY A 330 3.20 -9.45 16.41
N LEU A 331 2.85 -10.43 15.59
CA LEU A 331 3.13 -10.48 14.15
C LEU A 331 2.00 -11.23 13.45
N ASN A 332 1.37 -10.61 12.45
CA ASN A 332 0.37 -11.27 11.61
C ASN A 332 1.00 -11.77 10.30
N LEU A 333 0.72 -13.03 9.96
CA LEU A 333 1.01 -13.60 8.65
C LEU A 333 -0.29 -13.84 7.91
N ASP A 334 -0.52 -13.00 6.92
CA ASP A 334 -1.58 -13.17 5.93
C ASP A 334 -0.95 -13.74 4.64
N CYS A 335 -1.65 -13.73 3.51
CA CYS A 335 -1.23 -14.05 2.15
C CYS A 335 0.29 -13.95 1.93
N VAL A 336 1.02 -15.07 2.06
CA VAL A 336 2.48 -15.14 1.90
C VAL A 336 2.89 -16.24 0.93
N GLY A 337 4.16 -16.27 0.54
CA GLY A 337 4.69 -17.37 -0.26
C GLY A 337 4.32 -17.35 -1.75
N ILE A 338 3.67 -16.30 -2.26
CA ILE A 338 3.37 -16.20 -3.70
C ILE A 338 4.66 -16.25 -4.53
N ASP A 339 4.64 -16.98 -5.64
CA ASP A 339 5.72 -17.04 -6.61
C ASP A 339 5.88 -15.70 -7.37
N PRO A 340 6.99 -14.97 -7.17
CA PRO A 340 7.20 -13.67 -7.81
C PRO A 340 7.60 -13.80 -9.29
N LYS A 341 7.90 -15.01 -9.78
CA LYS A 341 8.09 -15.29 -11.22
C LYS A 341 6.74 -15.36 -11.93
N LYS A 342 5.70 -15.87 -11.26
CA LYS A 342 4.34 -15.95 -11.80
C LYS A 342 3.60 -14.61 -11.74
N LYS A 343 3.88 -13.82 -10.70
CA LYS A 343 3.21 -12.54 -10.47
C LYS A 343 4.23 -11.51 -10.02
N ASN A 344 4.15 -10.28 -10.50
CA ASN A 344 5.00 -9.18 -10.03
C ASN A 344 4.58 -8.72 -8.61
N ILE A 345 4.76 -9.60 -7.64
CA ILE A 345 4.32 -9.46 -6.26
C ILE A 345 5.48 -8.97 -5.41
N ILE A 346 5.14 -8.11 -4.46
CA ILE A 346 6.07 -7.43 -3.57
C ILE A 346 5.57 -7.72 -2.16
N LEU A 347 6.47 -8.20 -1.28
CA LEU A 347 6.15 -8.37 0.14
C LEU A 347 5.88 -7.00 0.75
N LYS A 348 4.72 -6.82 1.38
CA LYS A 348 4.35 -5.60 2.09
C LYS A 348 4.57 -5.83 3.57
N VAL A 349 5.27 -4.89 4.18
CA VAL A 349 5.42 -4.79 5.63
C VAL A 349 4.37 -3.81 6.14
N GLY A 350 3.26 -4.33 6.68
CA GLY A 350 2.18 -3.51 7.21
C GLY A 350 2.55 -2.96 8.59
N ARG A 351 2.47 -1.64 8.74
CA ARG A 351 2.90 -0.90 9.94
C ARG A 351 1.74 -0.61 10.88
N THR A 352 1.96 -0.73 12.19
CA THR A 352 0.99 -0.29 13.21
C THR A 352 0.91 1.23 13.27
N HIS A 353 2.02 1.94 13.07
CA HIS A 353 2.10 3.41 13.17
C HIS A 353 1.53 4.18 11.98
N ALA A 354 1.36 3.53 10.83
CA ALA A 354 0.78 4.19 9.65
C ALA A 354 -0.71 4.53 9.86
N HIS A 355 -1.32 3.91 10.86
CA HIS A 355 -2.71 4.06 11.27
C HIS A 355 -2.78 4.68 12.67
N GLN A 356 -3.96 5.12 13.12
CA GLN A 356 -4.17 5.75 14.43
C GLN A 356 -4.00 4.77 15.63
N ASP A 357 -3.26 3.70 15.43
CA ASP A 357 -3.18 2.52 16.29
C ASP A 357 -2.04 2.68 17.32
N THR A 358 -1.71 1.62 18.06
CA THR A 358 -0.70 1.64 19.15
C THR A 358 0.72 1.84 18.62
N PRO A 359 1.38 2.98 18.92
CA PRO A 359 2.75 3.22 18.53
C PRO A 359 3.73 2.30 19.26
N SER A 360 4.64 1.64 18.55
CA SER A 360 5.58 0.69 19.14
C SER A 360 6.90 0.48 18.36
N PHE A 361 7.91 -0.07 19.03
CA PHE A 361 9.20 -0.45 18.43
C PHE A 361 9.10 -1.53 17.34
N VAL A 362 7.98 -2.25 17.30
CA VAL A 362 7.78 -3.44 16.44
C VAL A 362 7.92 -3.16 14.95
N ASP A 363 7.44 -2.00 14.49
CA ASP A 363 7.49 -1.64 13.06
C ASP A 363 8.94 -1.43 12.61
N ASP A 364 9.70 -0.62 13.36
CA ASP A 364 11.09 -0.30 13.03
C ASP A 364 11.98 -1.54 13.14
N LEU A 365 11.71 -2.41 14.12
CA LEU A 365 12.40 -3.70 14.23
C LEU A 365 12.10 -4.60 13.04
N LEU A 366 10.83 -4.77 12.65
CA LEU A 366 10.46 -5.62 11.53
C LEU A 366 11.04 -5.11 10.21
N GLU A 367 10.94 -3.80 9.95
CA GLU A 367 11.57 -3.18 8.77
C GLU A 367 13.08 -3.45 8.74
N TRP A 368 13.77 -3.28 9.87
CA TRP A 368 15.21 -3.53 9.95
C TRP A 368 15.54 -5.02 9.67
N ILE A 369 14.76 -5.95 10.22
CA ILE A 369 14.94 -7.39 9.97
C ILE A 369 14.72 -7.72 8.50
N VAL A 370 13.67 -7.16 7.87
CA VAL A 370 13.39 -7.37 6.44
C VAL A 370 14.52 -6.80 5.59
N GLU A 371 15.00 -5.60 5.90
CA GLU A 371 16.15 -4.97 5.22
C GLU A 371 17.40 -5.85 5.30
N LYS A 372 17.78 -6.30 6.50
CA LYS A 372 18.98 -7.14 6.68
C LYS A 372 18.81 -8.52 6.06
N SER A 373 17.65 -9.15 6.20
CA SER A 373 17.37 -10.44 5.56
C SER A 373 17.41 -10.33 4.04
N SER A 374 16.90 -9.23 3.47
CA SER A 374 16.95 -8.99 2.02
C SER A 374 18.36 -8.92 1.46
N GLN A 375 19.33 -8.44 2.25
CA GLN A 375 20.75 -8.42 1.88
C GLN A 375 21.31 -9.84 1.84
N GLU A 376 21.00 -10.69 2.82
CA GLU A 376 21.41 -12.09 2.84
C GLU A 376 20.78 -12.90 1.70
N PHE A 377 19.50 -12.67 1.39
CA PHE A 377 18.80 -13.33 0.28
C PHE A 377 19.37 -12.97 -1.10
N SER A 378 20.06 -11.82 -1.20
CA SER A 378 20.58 -11.29 -2.47
C SER A 378 22.05 -11.58 -2.71
N ARG A 379 22.71 -12.32 -1.81
CA ARG A 379 24.13 -12.69 -2.01
C ARG A 379 24.26 -13.71 -3.15
N GLU A 380 25.28 -13.54 -4.00
CA GLU A 380 25.52 -14.45 -5.13
C GLU A 380 25.75 -15.91 -4.70
N ASP A 381 26.33 -16.12 -3.53
CA ASP A 381 26.58 -17.44 -2.94
C ASP A 381 25.39 -18.01 -2.15
N SER A 382 24.30 -17.24 -2.02
CA SER A 382 23.13 -17.68 -1.26
C SER A 382 22.26 -18.62 -2.10
N PRO A 383 21.88 -19.80 -1.57
CA PRO A 383 20.87 -20.67 -2.21
C PRO A 383 19.50 -19.97 -2.31
N GLU A 384 19.32 -18.88 -1.58
CA GLU A 384 18.10 -18.08 -1.62
C GLU A 384 18.09 -17.12 -2.81
N SER A 385 19.19 -16.86 -3.53
CA SER A 385 19.27 -15.82 -4.58
C SER A 385 18.49 -16.14 -5.88
N GLU A 386 17.99 -17.36 -6.04
CA GLU A 386 17.32 -17.86 -7.25
C GLU A 386 16.00 -17.15 -7.61
N VAL A 387 15.40 -16.47 -6.64
CA VAL A 387 14.10 -15.79 -6.77
C VAL A 387 14.26 -14.34 -6.33
N PRO A 388 13.85 -13.34 -7.14
CA PRO A 388 13.98 -11.94 -6.75
C PRO A 388 13.16 -11.67 -5.48
N PHE A 389 13.78 -11.07 -4.46
CA PHE A 389 13.10 -10.60 -3.27
C PHE A 389 12.84 -9.11 -3.39
N ARG A 390 11.56 -8.72 -3.37
CA ARG A 390 11.14 -7.31 -3.37
C ARG A 390 10.20 -7.09 -2.21
N TRP A 391 10.41 -5.99 -1.51
CA TRP A 391 9.53 -5.59 -0.42
C TRP A 391 9.30 -4.08 -0.44
N ILE A 392 8.17 -3.66 0.14
CA ILE A 392 7.84 -2.25 0.36
C ILE A 392 7.27 -2.07 1.77
N LYS A 393 7.38 -0.84 2.27
CA LYS A 393 6.66 -0.39 3.46
C LYS A 393 5.19 -0.20 3.07
N GLY A 394 4.31 -1.01 3.65
CA GLY A 394 2.89 -1.02 3.35
C GLY A 394 2.14 0.03 4.17
N GLU A 395 1.22 0.75 3.52
CA GLU A 395 0.22 1.61 4.17
C GLU A 395 -1.07 0.85 4.52
N TYR A 396 -1.16 -0.44 4.19
CA TYR A 396 -2.31 -1.28 4.50
C TYR A 396 -1.93 -2.23 5.63
N ILE A 397 -2.79 -2.32 6.64
CA ILE A 397 -2.65 -3.24 7.77
C ILE A 397 -3.73 -4.30 7.68
N GLU A 398 -3.33 -5.55 7.87
CA GLU A 398 -4.26 -6.66 7.84
C GLU A 398 -5.27 -6.57 9.00
N PRO A 399 -6.47 -7.15 8.85
CA PRO A 399 -7.53 -6.89 9.80
C PRO A 399 -7.27 -7.40 11.21
N GLU A 400 -6.62 -8.55 11.39
CA GLU A 400 -6.20 -9.04 12.71
C GLU A 400 -5.17 -8.12 13.34
N SER A 401 -4.20 -7.67 12.54
CA SER A 401 -3.21 -6.68 12.96
C SER A 401 -3.87 -5.39 13.45
N ARG A 402 -4.95 -4.94 12.79
CA ARG A 402 -5.71 -3.76 13.19
C ARG A 402 -6.39 -3.92 14.54
N ILE A 403 -7.10 -5.04 14.75
CA ILE A 403 -7.80 -5.31 16.02
C ILE A 403 -6.81 -5.43 17.17
N LEU A 404 -5.69 -6.15 16.97
CA LEU A 404 -4.66 -6.31 18.00
C LEU A 404 -3.96 -4.99 18.32
N SER A 405 -3.65 -4.21 17.30
CA SER A 405 -2.92 -2.94 17.44
C SER A 405 -3.80 -1.79 17.92
N ASP A 406 -5.12 -1.93 17.90
CA ASP A 406 -6.04 -0.95 18.45
C ASP A 406 -5.62 -0.56 19.88
N ARG A 407 -5.72 0.74 20.21
CA ARG A 407 -5.21 1.26 21.49
C ARG A 407 -5.96 0.70 22.71
N SER A 408 -7.19 0.23 22.54
CA SER A 408 -7.97 -0.42 23.61
C SER A 408 -7.47 -1.83 23.91
N VAL A 409 -6.80 -2.49 22.96
CA VAL A 409 -6.18 -3.82 23.11
C VAL A 409 -4.70 -3.69 23.48
N GLY A 410 -3.96 -2.82 22.79
CA GLY A 410 -2.60 -2.43 23.16
C GLY A 410 -1.50 -3.44 22.77
N VAL A 411 -1.78 -4.35 21.82
CA VAL A 411 -0.84 -5.35 21.32
C VAL A 411 -0.36 -4.96 19.90
N PRO A 412 0.69 -4.15 19.79
CA PRO A 412 1.16 -3.67 18.49
C PRO A 412 1.65 -4.86 17.64
N THR A 413 0.98 -5.06 16.50
CA THR A 413 1.09 -6.25 15.65
C THR A 413 1.27 -5.86 14.18
N PRO A 414 2.49 -5.65 13.69
CA PRO A 414 2.74 -5.47 12.27
C PRO A 414 2.38 -6.74 11.49
N SER A 415 2.33 -6.63 10.17
CA SER A 415 2.00 -7.75 9.27
C SER A 415 3.04 -7.96 8.19
N LEU A 416 3.21 -9.21 7.78
CA LEU A 416 3.86 -9.59 6.54
C LEU A 416 2.79 -10.17 5.62
N SER A 417 2.60 -9.53 4.47
CA SER A 417 1.59 -9.92 3.50
C SER A 417 2.02 -9.52 2.11
N THR A 418 1.72 -10.33 1.12
CA THR A 418 1.84 -9.94 -0.30
C THR A 418 0.67 -9.06 -0.76
N GLY A 419 -0.34 -8.91 0.10
CA GLY A 419 -1.59 -8.21 -0.14
C GLY A 419 -2.48 -8.92 -1.14
N ILE A 420 -3.61 -8.28 -1.46
CA ILE A 420 -4.61 -8.81 -2.37
C ILE A 420 -4.10 -8.87 -3.82
N ASP A 421 -3.91 -10.08 -4.35
CA ASP A 421 -3.87 -10.29 -5.80
C ASP A 421 -5.30 -10.36 -6.35
N TYR A 422 -5.78 -9.25 -6.89
CA TYR A 422 -7.13 -9.16 -7.48
C TYR A 422 -7.45 -10.17 -8.59
N LEU A 423 -6.47 -10.95 -9.09
CA LEU A 423 -6.71 -12.01 -10.06
C LEU A 423 -7.13 -13.34 -9.42
N THR A 424 -6.55 -13.71 -8.26
CA THR A 424 -6.77 -15.03 -7.64
C THR A 424 -7.31 -14.96 -6.22
N TYR A 425 -7.15 -13.84 -5.52
CA TYR A 425 -7.61 -13.63 -4.14
C TYR A 425 -9.09 -13.97 -4.00
N HIS A 426 -9.46 -14.79 -3.01
CA HIS A 426 -10.82 -15.29 -2.80
C HIS A 426 -11.43 -15.85 -4.08
N THR A 427 -10.72 -16.72 -4.79
CA THR A 427 -11.25 -17.42 -5.95
C THR A 427 -10.83 -18.87 -5.97
N SER A 428 -11.47 -19.66 -6.82
CA SER A 428 -11.08 -21.03 -7.11
C SER A 428 -9.70 -21.18 -7.80
N TYR A 429 -8.99 -20.08 -8.05
CA TYR A 429 -7.61 -20.03 -8.57
C TYR A 429 -6.58 -19.67 -7.51
N ASP A 430 -7.00 -19.42 -6.26
CA ASP A 430 -6.08 -19.44 -5.14
C ASP A 430 -5.69 -20.89 -4.81
N ARG A 431 -4.54 -21.32 -5.35
CA ARG A 431 -4.12 -22.73 -5.40
C ARG A 431 -2.65 -22.88 -5.02
N PRO A 432 -2.22 -24.08 -4.56
CA PRO A 432 -0.84 -24.32 -4.16
C PRO A 432 0.19 -24.13 -5.28
N ASP A 433 -0.20 -24.21 -6.55
CA ASP A 433 0.72 -23.93 -7.66
C ASP A 433 1.08 -22.44 -7.77
N GLN A 434 0.37 -21.53 -7.10
CA GLN A 434 0.70 -20.10 -7.06
C GLN A 434 1.85 -19.77 -6.09
N ILE A 435 2.30 -20.76 -5.31
CA ILE A 435 3.24 -20.59 -4.21
C ILE A 435 4.63 -21.08 -4.61
N ASP A 436 5.65 -20.34 -4.17
CA ASP A 436 7.05 -20.71 -4.27
C ASP A 436 7.59 -21.09 -2.86
N PRO A 437 8.17 -22.29 -2.68
CA PRO A 437 8.69 -22.72 -1.38
C PRO A 437 9.77 -21.80 -0.81
N LEU A 438 10.59 -21.16 -1.66
CA LEU A 438 11.66 -20.27 -1.23
C LEU A 438 11.10 -19.00 -0.62
N THR A 439 10.04 -18.42 -1.22
CA THR A 439 9.41 -17.24 -0.65
C THR A 439 8.71 -17.54 0.68
N LEU A 440 8.11 -18.73 0.84
CA LEU A 440 7.63 -19.20 2.16
C LEU A 440 8.76 -19.23 3.20
N LYS A 441 9.91 -19.83 2.85
CA LYS A 441 11.09 -19.90 3.74
C LYS A 441 11.58 -18.52 4.14
N ARG A 442 11.69 -17.59 3.21
CA ARG A 442 12.13 -16.21 3.48
C ARG A 442 11.20 -15.50 4.45
N THR A 443 9.88 -15.59 4.25
CA THR A 443 8.91 -15.05 5.22
C THR A 443 9.03 -15.73 6.58
N GLY A 444 9.24 -17.05 6.60
CA GLY A 444 9.47 -17.83 7.82
C GLY A 444 10.73 -17.41 8.58
N ILE A 445 11.85 -17.18 7.89
CA ILE A 445 13.10 -16.69 8.49
C ILE A 445 12.86 -15.34 9.15
N ILE A 446 12.27 -14.38 8.44
CA ILE A 446 11.96 -13.04 8.95
C ILE A 446 11.09 -13.15 10.21
N SER A 447 10.04 -13.97 10.16
CA SER A 447 9.09 -14.16 11.27
C SER A 447 9.73 -14.81 12.48
N ALA A 448 10.59 -15.82 12.27
CA ALA A 448 11.31 -16.51 13.33
C ALA A 448 12.34 -15.58 14.01
N ILE A 449 13.10 -14.80 13.23
CA ILE A 449 14.04 -13.81 13.75
C ILE A 449 13.29 -12.76 14.58
N TYR A 450 12.21 -12.20 14.05
CA TYR A 450 11.39 -11.20 14.74
C TYR A 450 10.89 -11.70 16.10
N ALA A 451 10.24 -12.87 16.11
CA ALA A 451 9.71 -13.46 17.33
C ALA A 451 10.81 -13.74 18.35
N TYR A 452 11.89 -14.40 17.91
CA TYR A 452 12.96 -14.81 18.81
C TYR A 452 13.77 -13.63 19.36
N PHE A 453 13.98 -12.58 18.54
CA PHE A 453 14.64 -11.35 18.96
C PHE A 453 13.89 -10.70 20.12
N ILE A 454 12.59 -10.43 19.95
CA ILE A 454 11.78 -9.79 21.00
C ILE A 454 11.70 -10.68 22.25
N ALA A 455 11.66 -12.00 22.05
CA ALA A 455 11.56 -12.97 23.15
C ALA A 455 12.80 -12.96 24.06
N ASN A 456 13.94 -12.49 23.55
CA ASN A 456 15.21 -12.45 24.26
C ASN A 456 15.74 -11.05 24.52
N ALA A 457 15.21 -10.02 23.86
CA ALA A 457 15.64 -8.64 23.99
C ALA A 457 15.61 -8.18 25.46
N GLY A 458 16.69 -7.54 25.89
CA GLY A 458 16.81 -6.85 27.16
C GLY A 458 17.23 -5.41 26.94
N LYS A 459 17.96 -4.86 27.92
CA LYS A 459 18.40 -3.46 27.91
C LYS A 459 19.30 -3.10 26.74
N GLU A 460 20.27 -3.95 26.40
CA GLU A 460 21.24 -3.64 25.34
C GLU A 460 20.58 -3.65 23.96
N GLU A 461 19.72 -4.65 23.69
CA GLU A 461 18.93 -4.70 22.46
C GLU A 461 17.95 -3.52 22.38
N ALA A 462 17.30 -3.17 23.49
CA ALA A 462 16.41 -2.01 23.56
C ALA A 462 17.17 -0.70 23.30
N ARG A 463 18.38 -0.54 23.84
CA ARG A 463 19.22 0.64 23.62
C ARG A 463 19.60 0.78 22.15
N TRP A 464 20.07 -0.30 21.54
CA TRP A 464 20.39 -0.30 20.12
C TRP A 464 19.18 0.04 19.25
N LEU A 465 18.04 -0.60 19.53
CA LEU A 465 16.81 -0.36 18.78
C LEU A 465 16.33 1.09 18.95
N ALA A 466 16.58 1.72 20.10
CA ALA A 466 16.25 3.12 20.33
C ALA A 466 16.97 4.08 19.37
N GLU A 467 18.26 3.86 19.07
CA GLU A 467 19.01 4.65 18.10
C GLU A 467 18.50 4.45 16.67
N GLU A 468 18.18 3.20 16.32
CA GLU A 468 17.59 2.85 15.02
C GLU A 468 16.24 3.55 14.83
N MET A 469 15.36 3.45 15.84
CA MET A 469 14.05 4.11 15.85
C MET A 469 14.19 5.63 15.75
N CYS A 470 15.10 6.25 16.52
CA CYS A 470 15.31 7.70 16.46
C CYS A 470 15.77 8.13 15.06
N SER A 471 16.70 7.40 14.45
CA SER A 471 17.21 7.69 13.11
C SER A 471 16.11 7.57 12.06
N ARG A 472 15.32 6.48 12.10
CA ARG A 472 14.18 6.28 11.20
C ARG A 472 13.09 7.34 11.38
N ALA A 473 12.79 7.72 12.62
CA ALA A 473 11.83 8.79 12.92
C ALA A 473 12.25 10.12 12.28
N LYS A 474 13.53 10.51 12.40
CA LYS A 474 14.08 11.72 11.77
C LYS A 474 13.89 11.69 10.25
N VAL A 475 14.24 10.58 9.60
CA VAL A 475 14.05 10.41 8.15
C VAL A 475 12.58 10.56 7.75
N ARG A 476 11.66 9.89 8.48
CA ARG A 476 10.22 9.97 8.19
C ARG A 476 9.68 11.40 8.31
N ILE A 477 10.07 12.13 9.34
CA ILE A 477 9.66 13.53 9.54
C ILE A 477 10.15 14.41 8.39
N ILE A 478 11.43 14.29 8.02
CA ILE A 478 12.03 15.05 6.92
C ILE A 478 11.32 14.72 5.59
N SER A 479 11.12 13.43 5.28
CA SER A 479 10.44 13.01 4.05
C SER A 479 8.98 13.48 3.97
N GLU A 480 8.26 13.57 5.10
CA GLU A 480 6.91 14.12 5.11
C GLU A 480 6.93 15.63 4.82
N VAL A 481 7.85 16.37 5.45
CA VAL A 481 8.04 17.81 5.19
C VAL A 481 8.38 18.08 3.72
N GLU A 482 9.22 17.26 3.10
CA GLU A 482 9.57 17.39 1.67
C GLU A 482 8.35 17.31 0.74
N LYS A 483 7.32 16.53 1.09
CA LYS A 483 6.06 16.46 0.31
C LYS A 483 5.34 17.81 0.30
N TYR A 484 5.43 18.59 1.37
CA TYR A 484 4.90 19.95 1.42
C TYR A 484 5.79 20.93 0.67
N ILE A 485 7.12 20.84 0.85
CA ILE A 485 8.10 21.68 0.15
C ILE A 485 7.92 21.59 -1.37
N SER A 486 7.74 20.39 -1.91
CA SER A 486 7.55 20.17 -3.36
C SER A 486 6.30 20.84 -3.94
N LYS A 487 5.36 21.27 -3.10
CA LYS A 487 4.09 21.91 -3.50
C LYS A 487 4.05 23.41 -3.21
N LEU A 488 5.07 23.98 -2.57
CA LEU A 488 5.08 25.38 -2.10
C LEU A 488 4.75 26.41 -3.21
N ASP A 489 5.23 26.19 -4.43
CA ASP A 489 5.01 27.12 -5.55
C ASP A 489 3.54 27.20 -6.01
N LYS A 490 2.71 26.22 -5.65
CA LYS A 490 1.30 26.14 -6.06
C LYS A 490 0.32 26.70 -5.03
N ILE A 491 0.82 27.08 -3.85
CA ILE A 491 -0.02 27.35 -2.69
C ILE A 491 -0.34 28.85 -2.61
N GLN A 492 -1.63 29.16 -2.57
CA GLN A 492 -2.13 30.53 -2.47
C GLN A 492 -2.33 30.96 -1.02
N ASP A 493 -2.73 30.04 -0.14
CA ASP A 493 -2.96 30.27 1.29
C ASP A 493 -1.85 29.64 2.13
N LYS A 494 -1.05 30.50 2.77
CA LYS A 494 0.12 30.11 3.55
C LYS A 494 -0.22 29.69 4.97
N GLU A 495 -1.22 30.33 5.57
CA GLU A 495 -1.60 30.06 6.95
C GLU A 495 -2.24 28.67 7.04
N SER A 496 -3.14 28.36 6.10
CA SER A 496 -3.72 27.02 6.01
C SER A 496 -2.68 25.93 5.78
N LEU A 497 -1.66 26.17 4.94
CA LEU A 497 -0.57 25.22 4.74
C LEU A 497 0.24 25.00 6.02
N LEU A 498 0.61 26.08 6.71
CA LEU A 498 1.40 26.00 7.93
C LEU A 498 0.63 25.27 9.03
N ASP A 499 -0.67 25.52 9.17
CA ASP A 499 -1.54 24.79 10.10
C ASP A 499 -1.62 23.29 9.76
N ASP A 500 -1.76 22.95 8.48
CA ASP A 500 -1.76 21.55 8.04
C ASP A 500 -0.43 20.83 8.33
N ILE A 501 0.70 21.50 8.09
CA ILE A 501 2.03 20.98 8.43
C ILE A 501 2.17 20.88 9.95
N GLU A 502 1.72 21.90 10.69
CA GLU A 502 1.76 21.93 12.15
C GLU A 502 1.05 20.72 12.74
N ARG A 503 -0.18 20.50 12.30
CA ARG A 503 -1.01 19.37 12.69
C ARG A 503 -0.39 18.03 12.30
N LYS A 504 0.03 17.86 11.04
CA LYS A 504 0.52 16.56 10.54
C LYS A 504 1.87 16.18 11.16
N ILE A 505 2.84 17.09 11.15
CA ILE A 505 4.17 16.84 11.71
C ILE A 505 4.11 16.81 13.24
N GLY A 506 3.26 17.64 13.86
CA GLY A 506 2.97 17.58 15.30
C GLY A 506 2.42 16.22 15.73
N TYR A 507 1.45 15.68 14.98
CA TYR A 507 0.93 14.33 15.20
C TYR A 507 2.02 13.26 15.04
N MET A 508 2.79 13.31 13.95
CA MET A 508 3.89 12.35 13.72
C MET A 508 4.92 12.38 14.84
N LYS A 509 5.37 13.57 15.26
CA LYS A 509 6.28 13.76 16.39
C LYS A 509 5.79 13.04 17.65
N GLU A 510 4.52 13.19 17.98
CA GLU A 510 3.94 12.51 19.15
C GLU A 510 3.91 10.99 18.98
N ARG A 511 3.54 10.48 17.79
CA ARG A 511 3.56 9.04 17.50
C ARG A 511 4.97 8.46 17.62
N GLU A 512 5.97 9.13 17.07
CA GLU A 512 7.38 8.70 17.17
C GLU A 512 7.89 8.71 18.62
N MET A 513 7.51 9.71 19.41
CA MET A 513 7.86 9.77 20.83
C MET A 513 7.19 8.64 21.64
N GLU A 514 5.93 8.32 21.37
CA GLU A 514 5.23 7.17 21.97
C GLU A 514 5.85 5.83 21.52
N ALA A 515 6.30 5.75 20.26
CA ALA A 515 7.02 4.58 19.75
C ALA A 515 8.24 4.29 20.61
N VAL A 516 9.08 5.30 20.88
CA VAL A 516 10.30 5.13 21.68
C VAL A 516 9.98 4.75 23.13
N ASP A 517 8.87 5.23 23.70
CA ASP A 517 8.44 4.81 25.05
C ASP A 517 8.16 3.30 25.14
N SER A 518 7.67 2.71 24.07
CA SER A 518 7.34 1.28 24.04
C SER A 518 8.54 0.36 24.29
N LEU A 519 9.77 0.84 24.10
CA LEU A 519 11.01 0.09 24.42
C LEU A 519 11.11 -0.28 25.89
N LEU A 520 10.43 0.43 26.80
CA LEU A 520 10.36 0.05 28.20
C LEU A 520 9.72 -1.33 28.42
N LYS A 521 8.93 -1.85 27.46
CA LYS A 521 8.41 -3.21 27.46
C LYS A 521 9.52 -4.27 27.33
N LEU A 522 10.68 -3.91 26.75
CA LEU A 522 11.82 -4.81 26.59
C LEU A 522 12.77 -4.80 27.80
N VAL A 523 12.79 -3.69 28.55
CA VAL A 523 13.73 -3.45 29.64
C VAL A 523 13.17 -3.94 30.99
N PRO A 524 13.95 -4.63 31.83
CA PRO A 524 13.52 -5.01 33.17
C PRO A 524 13.11 -3.80 34.03
N LYS A 525 12.03 -3.94 34.81
CA LYS A 525 11.48 -2.85 35.65
C LYS A 525 12.51 -2.19 36.56
N ALA A 526 13.46 -2.96 37.09
CA ALA A 526 14.53 -2.46 37.96
C ALA A 526 15.47 -1.44 37.27
N GLU A 527 15.54 -1.46 35.95
CA GLU A 527 16.43 -0.59 35.16
C GLU A 527 15.68 0.55 34.45
N HIS A 528 14.36 0.68 34.69
CA HIS A 528 13.52 1.67 34.02
C HIS A 528 13.93 3.10 34.31
N SER A 529 14.39 3.43 35.53
CA SER A 529 14.78 4.80 35.88
C SER A 529 15.88 5.33 34.97
N HIS A 530 16.98 4.58 34.86
CA HIS A 530 18.11 4.95 34.00
C HIS A 530 17.76 4.93 32.51
N PHE A 531 16.96 3.96 32.06
CA PHE A 531 16.57 3.87 30.65
C PHE A 531 15.61 5.00 30.23
N LYS A 532 14.77 5.51 31.15
CA LYS A 532 13.88 6.67 30.89
C LYS A 532 14.65 7.96 30.62
N ASP A 533 15.81 8.16 31.23
CA ASP A 533 16.66 9.33 30.94
C ASP A 533 17.15 9.29 29.48
N TYR A 534 17.54 8.11 29.02
CA TYR A 534 17.96 7.89 27.64
C TYR A 534 16.81 8.05 26.63
N ILE A 535 15.63 7.48 26.91
CA ILE A 535 14.41 7.75 26.12
C ILE A 535 14.12 9.26 26.05
N SER A 536 14.26 9.96 27.17
CA SER A 536 14.01 11.41 27.24
C SER A 536 14.99 12.20 26.37
N PHE A 537 16.24 11.75 26.27
CA PHE A 537 17.22 12.31 25.34
C PHE A 537 16.79 12.10 23.88
N LEU A 538 16.42 10.89 23.49
CA LEU A 538 15.98 10.59 22.11
C LEU A 538 14.71 11.38 21.71
N LYS A 539 13.78 11.56 22.65
CA LYS A 539 12.60 12.42 22.43
C LYS A 539 12.98 13.88 22.20
N LYS A 540 14.04 14.40 22.84
CA LYS A 540 14.55 15.75 22.56
C LYS A 540 15.12 15.84 21.14
N GLU A 541 15.82 14.80 20.69
CA GLU A 541 16.34 14.72 19.32
C GLU A 541 15.22 14.71 18.26
N ILE A 542 14.14 13.96 18.49
CA ILE A 542 12.96 13.97 17.61
C ILE A 542 12.32 15.37 17.57
N LYS A 543 12.12 16.00 18.74
CA LYS A 543 11.58 17.37 18.83
C LYS A 543 12.46 18.39 18.12
N LYS A 544 13.78 18.22 18.19
CA LYS A 544 14.74 19.11 17.55
C LYS A 544 14.60 19.06 16.03
N VAL A 545 14.55 17.88 15.41
CA VAL A 545 14.38 17.75 13.95
C VAL A 545 13.08 18.38 13.48
N VAL A 546 12.00 18.20 14.22
CA VAL A 546 10.72 18.86 13.92
C VAL A 546 10.85 20.39 13.93
N LYS A 547 11.48 20.94 14.99
CA LYS A 547 11.72 22.38 15.11
C LYS A 547 12.58 22.90 13.94
N ASP A 548 13.63 22.18 13.58
CA ASP A 548 14.57 22.56 12.53
C ASP A 548 13.86 22.56 11.16
N GLU A 549 13.04 21.55 10.85
CA GLU A 549 12.28 21.50 9.60
C GLU A 549 11.17 22.56 9.52
N TYR A 550 10.49 22.90 10.63
CA TYR A 550 9.59 24.07 10.64
C TYR A 550 10.33 25.36 10.32
N GLY A 551 11.51 25.56 10.91
CA GLY A 551 12.36 26.72 10.63
C GLY A 551 12.72 26.81 9.14
N ARG A 552 13.07 25.66 8.54
CA ARG A 552 13.36 25.55 7.09
C ARG A 552 12.16 25.93 6.22
N ILE A 553 10.95 25.43 6.53
CA ILE A 553 9.74 25.74 5.76
C ILE A 553 9.41 27.24 5.83
N ASN A 554 9.46 27.82 7.03
CA ASN A 554 9.20 29.25 7.22
C ASN A 554 10.15 30.12 6.39
N HIS A 555 11.46 29.79 6.42
CA HIS A 555 12.46 30.49 5.62
C HIS A 555 12.18 30.41 4.10
N LEU A 556 11.78 29.23 3.61
CA LEU A 556 11.40 29.04 2.20
C LEU A 556 10.16 29.87 1.82
N LEU A 557 9.14 29.89 2.68
CA LEU A 557 7.92 30.66 2.46
C LEU A 557 8.18 32.17 2.39
N GLU A 558 9.05 32.69 3.25
CA GLU A 558 9.49 34.09 3.23
C GLU A 558 10.17 34.43 1.90
N THR A 559 11.09 33.56 1.45
CA THR A 559 11.84 33.75 0.19
C THR A 559 10.91 33.77 -1.03
N LEU A 560 9.91 32.87 -1.07
CA LEU A 560 8.92 32.84 -2.16
C LEU A 560 8.02 34.09 -2.17
N ASN A 561 7.68 34.63 -0.99
CA ASN A 561 6.90 35.87 -0.88
C ASN A 561 7.64 37.06 -1.51
N VAL A 562 8.95 37.18 -1.28
CA VAL A 562 9.76 38.24 -1.88
C VAL A 562 9.72 38.15 -3.41
N LYS A 563 9.90 36.95 -3.99
CA LYS A 563 9.82 36.75 -5.45
C LYS A 563 8.45 37.11 -6.03
N ARG A 564 7.36 36.79 -5.33
CA ARG A 564 5.99 37.09 -5.79
C ARG A 564 5.67 38.59 -5.71
N ARG A 565 6.01 39.24 -4.60
CA ARG A 565 5.83 40.70 -4.44
C ARG A 565 6.59 41.50 -5.50
N LEU A 566 7.80 41.07 -5.86
CA LEU A 566 8.59 41.69 -6.94
C LEU A 566 7.93 41.55 -8.31
N LYS A 567 7.21 40.45 -8.58
CA LYS A 567 6.45 40.28 -9.83
C LYS A 567 5.18 41.14 -9.87
N GLU A 568 4.52 41.35 -8.74
CA GLU A 568 3.23 42.07 -8.65
C GLU A 568 3.38 43.60 -8.62
N LYS A 569 4.45 44.14 -8.03
CA LYS A 569 4.60 45.60 -7.83
C LYS A 569 5.00 46.38 -9.08
N GLY A 570 5.56 45.70 -10.10
CA GLY A 570 6.09 46.35 -11.29
C GLY A 570 7.42 47.07 -11.08
N PHE A 571 8.26 47.11 -12.12
CA PHE A 571 9.47 47.93 -12.14
C PHE A 571 9.27 49.18 -13.01
N THR A 572 9.61 50.36 -12.46
CA THR A 572 9.69 51.62 -13.22
C THR A 572 11.09 51.81 -13.81
N LYS A 573 11.25 52.79 -14.71
CA LYS A 573 12.57 53.14 -15.27
C LYS A 573 13.59 53.51 -14.19
N GLU A 574 13.16 54.24 -13.15
CA GLU A 574 14.05 54.70 -12.08
C GLU A 574 14.46 53.57 -11.14
N ASP A 575 13.57 52.60 -10.89
CA ASP A 575 13.91 51.38 -10.14
C ASP A 575 15.03 50.61 -10.87
N LEU A 576 14.88 50.41 -12.17
CA LEU A 576 15.87 49.72 -13.00
C LEU A 576 17.21 50.47 -13.04
N LYS A 577 17.20 51.80 -13.22
CA LYS A 577 18.43 52.62 -13.20
C LYS A 577 19.16 52.52 -11.86
N LYS A 578 18.41 52.55 -10.75
CA LYS A 578 18.97 52.41 -9.41
C LYS A 578 19.63 51.05 -9.23
N ASP A 579 18.97 49.97 -9.66
CA ASP A 579 19.50 48.61 -9.54
C ASP A 579 20.71 48.38 -10.45
N LEU A 580 20.70 48.90 -11.68
CA LEU A 580 21.83 48.85 -12.61
C LEU A 580 23.07 49.56 -12.02
N LYS A 581 22.88 50.75 -11.43
CA LYS A 581 23.97 51.47 -10.73
C LYS A 581 24.48 50.69 -9.53
N LYS A 582 23.59 50.04 -8.77
CA LYS A 582 23.96 49.19 -7.63
C LYS A 582 24.75 47.95 -8.07
N LEU A 583 24.47 47.40 -9.25
CA LEU A 583 25.25 46.33 -9.88
C LEU A 583 26.62 46.80 -10.39
N GLY A 584 26.90 48.10 -10.34
CA GLY A 584 28.19 48.68 -10.70
C GLY A 584 28.28 49.28 -12.10
N LEU A 585 27.16 49.35 -12.83
CA LEU A 585 27.11 49.98 -14.16
C LEU A 585 27.22 51.52 -14.02
N LYS A 586 28.13 52.12 -14.78
CA LYS A 586 28.50 53.54 -14.71
C LYS A 586 28.36 54.24 -16.06
N GLU A 587 28.32 55.56 -16.02
CA GLU A 587 28.36 56.38 -17.22
C GLU A 587 29.68 56.16 -17.97
N GLY A 588 29.61 55.92 -19.28
CA GLY A 588 30.75 55.61 -20.14
C GLY A 588 30.98 54.12 -20.38
N ASP A 589 30.29 53.22 -19.66
CA ASP A 589 30.50 51.78 -19.80
C ASP A 589 30.02 51.24 -21.16
N ILE A 590 30.71 50.22 -21.64
CA ILE A 590 30.28 49.39 -22.78
C ILE A 590 29.75 48.08 -22.19
N VAL A 591 28.46 47.82 -22.37
CA VAL A 591 27.78 46.67 -21.76
C VAL A 591 27.06 45.84 -22.81
N MET A 592 27.32 44.53 -22.80
CA MET A 592 26.55 43.57 -23.59
C MET A 592 25.48 42.91 -22.72
N VAL A 593 24.22 42.97 -23.16
CA VAL A 593 23.05 42.59 -22.36
C VAL A 593 22.35 41.38 -22.98
N HIS A 594 22.44 40.25 -22.27
CA HIS A 594 21.57 39.10 -22.49
C HIS A 594 20.35 39.23 -21.56
N SER A 595 19.15 39.17 -22.12
CA SER A 595 17.93 39.51 -21.37
C SER A 595 16.82 38.48 -21.51
N SER A 596 16.01 38.36 -20.44
CA SER A 596 14.72 37.69 -20.44
C SER A 596 13.71 38.63 -19.81
N LEU A 597 12.92 39.32 -20.65
CA LEU A 597 11.90 40.26 -20.16
C LEU A 597 10.88 39.57 -19.24
N ARG A 598 10.58 38.29 -19.50
CA ARG A 598 9.70 37.47 -18.65
C ARG A 598 10.28 37.25 -17.24
N SER A 599 11.60 37.15 -17.11
CA SER A 599 12.25 36.94 -15.81
C SER A 599 12.28 38.20 -14.95
N LEU A 600 12.16 39.39 -15.55
CA LEU A 600 12.08 40.67 -14.83
C LEU A 600 10.74 40.90 -14.14
N GLY A 601 9.66 40.20 -14.51
CA GLY A 601 8.32 40.46 -13.99
C GLY A 601 7.60 41.58 -14.75
N TYR A 602 6.62 42.24 -14.12
CA TYR A 602 5.94 43.39 -14.72
C TYR A 602 6.91 44.58 -14.80
N VAL A 603 7.07 45.18 -15.98
CA VAL A 603 7.84 46.41 -16.18
C VAL A 603 6.89 47.43 -16.80
N GLU A 604 6.71 48.57 -16.15
CA GLU A 604 5.87 49.64 -16.68
C GLU A 604 6.44 50.10 -18.03
N GLY A 605 5.66 50.11 -19.11
CA GLY A 605 6.17 50.43 -20.46
C GLY A 605 6.97 49.31 -21.15
N GLY A 606 7.10 48.14 -20.52
CA GLY A 606 7.64 46.92 -21.13
C GLY A 606 9.12 47.04 -21.54
N ALA A 607 9.47 46.47 -22.70
CA ALA A 607 10.84 46.43 -23.20
C ALA A 607 11.49 47.82 -23.33
N ASN A 608 10.72 48.84 -23.76
CA ASN A 608 11.24 50.20 -23.94
C ASN A 608 11.84 50.76 -22.66
N THR A 609 11.14 50.59 -21.53
CA THR A 609 11.60 51.05 -20.22
C THR A 609 12.91 50.41 -19.79
N VAL A 610 13.10 49.11 -20.06
CA VAL A 610 14.36 48.43 -19.77
C VAL A 610 15.48 48.98 -20.63
N ILE A 611 15.21 49.19 -21.93
CA ILE A 611 16.20 49.72 -22.87
C ILE A 611 16.59 51.16 -22.50
N ASP A 612 15.60 52.00 -22.18
CA ASP A 612 15.82 53.38 -21.74
C ASP A 612 16.61 53.44 -20.44
N ALA A 613 16.30 52.58 -19.47
CA ALA A 613 17.05 52.48 -18.22
C ALA A 613 18.53 52.12 -18.46
N LEU A 614 18.82 51.19 -19.38
CA LEU A 614 20.18 50.80 -19.74
C LEU A 614 20.93 51.95 -20.43
N ILE A 615 20.33 52.55 -21.47
CA ILE A 615 20.93 53.65 -22.24
C ILE A 615 21.17 54.87 -21.34
N GLU A 616 20.21 55.25 -20.50
CA GLU A 616 20.35 56.37 -19.57
C GLU A 616 21.37 56.10 -18.47
N THR A 617 21.57 54.84 -18.07
CA THR A 617 22.57 54.49 -17.03
C THR A 617 24.00 54.59 -17.55
N VAL A 618 24.25 54.11 -18.77
CA VAL A 618 25.59 54.22 -19.39
C VAL A 618 25.85 55.59 -20.03
N GLY A 619 24.79 56.38 -20.27
CA GLY A 619 24.87 57.73 -20.80
C GLY A 619 25.41 57.81 -22.23
N LYS A 620 25.55 59.04 -22.75
CA LYS A 620 25.93 59.28 -24.17
C LYS A 620 27.32 58.76 -24.53
N LYS A 621 28.24 58.68 -23.56
CA LYS A 621 29.61 58.17 -23.75
C LYS A 621 29.69 56.64 -23.70
N GLY A 622 28.71 55.98 -23.06
CA GLY A 622 28.63 54.53 -22.97
C GLY A 622 28.03 53.89 -24.22
N THR A 623 27.95 52.56 -24.24
CA THR A 623 27.34 51.81 -25.35
C THR A 623 26.66 50.54 -24.84
N VAL A 624 25.37 50.38 -25.15
CA VAL A 624 24.62 49.16 -24.86
C VAL A 624 24.61 48.29 -26.11
N ILE A 625 24.92 47.01 -25.96
CA ILE A 625 24.96 46.01 -27.02
C ILE A 625 23.99 44.89 -26.66
N VAL A 626 23.18 44.43 -27.60
CA VAL A 626 22.34 43.25 -27.44
C VAL A 626 22.62 42.24 -28.55
N PRO A 627 22.69 40.94 -28.24
CA PRO A 627 22.68 39.92 -29.27
C PRO A 627 21.31 39.93 -29.94
N THR A 628 21.31 40.02 -31.26
CA THR A 628 20.05 39.95 -32.02
C THR A 628 19.80 38.58 -32.59
N HIS A 629 20.86 37.86 -33.00
CA HIS A 629 20.87 36.55 -33.63
C HIS A 629 19.79 36.34 -34.72
N THR A 630 20.17 35.91 -35.91
CA THR A 630 19.19 35.57 -36.96
C THR A 630 19.39 34.10 -37.30
N LEU A 631 18.74 33.26 -36.47
CA LEU A 631 18.84 31.79 -36.53
C LEU A 631 17.66 31.14 -37.26
N GLU A 632 16.94 31.92 -38.09
CA GLU A 632 15.93 31.32 -38.95
C GLU A 632 16.63 30.31 -39.87
N GLY A 633 16.15 29.07 -39.92
CA GLY A 633 16.73 28.01 -40.74
C GLY A 633 16.95 28.42 -42.20
N ARG A 634 16.22 29.45 -42.68
CA ARG A 634 16.41 30.10 -43.99
C ARG A 634 17.83 30.62 -44.23
N VAL A 635 18.49 31.27 -43.27
CA VAL A 635 19.86 31.82 -43.48
C VAL A 635 20.88 30.69 -43.63
N TYR A 636 20.66 29.54 -42.99
CA TYR A 636 21.50 28.35 -43.09
C TYR A 636 21.27 27.53 -44.37
N VAL A 637 20.18 27.80 -45.11
CA VAL A 637 19.85 27.12 -46.39
C VAL A 637 19.77 28.10 -47.59
N GLY A 638 20.41 29.28 -47.49
CA GLY A 638 20.60 30.22 -48.61
C GLY A 638 19.80 31.52 -48.58
N GLY A 639 19.13 31.85 -47.47
CA GLY A 639 18.40 33.11 -47.27
C GLY A 639 19.33 34.31 -47.01
N VAL A 640 18.89 35.49 -47.44
CA VAL A 640 19.64 36.75 -47.31
C VAL A 640 19.42 37.38 -45.92
N PHE A 641 20.49 37.58 -45.16
CA PHE A 641 20.46 38.42 -43.96
C PHE A 641 20.62 39.88 -44.34
N ASP A 642 19.63 40.69 -43.99
CA ASP A 642 19.69 42.15 -44.05
C ASP A 642 19.71 42.73 -42.62
N PRO A 643 20.78 43.44 -42.21
CA PRO A 643 20.89 44.07 -40.89
C PRO A 643 19.71 44.97 -40.53
N GLU A 644 19.10 45.65 -41.51
CA GLU A 644 18.02 46.62 -41.31
C GLU A 644 16.67 45.93 -41.11
N THR A 645 16.34 44.96 -41.97
CA THR A 645 14.99 44.38 -42.01
C THR A 645 14.85 43.05 -41.26
N SER A 646 15.91 42.25 -41.13
CA SER A 646 15.82 40.90 -40.54
C SER A 646 15.48 40.97 -39.05
N PRO A 647 14.48 40.23 -38.54
CA PRO A 647 14.13 40.27 -37.11
C PRO A 647 15.22 39.66 -36.22
N SER A 648 15.22 40.06 -34.96
CA SER A 648 15.96 39.42 -33.88
C SER A 648 15.23 38.16 -33.40
N PHE A 649 15.97 37.05 -33.23
CA PHE A 649 15.44 35.78 -32.73
C PHE A 649 15.73 35.53 -31.24
N VAL A 650 16.41 36.47 -30.56
CA VAL A 650 16.74 36.33 -29.14
C VAL A 650 15.55 36.63 -28.24
N GLY A 651 14.76 37.66 -28.55
CA GLY A 651 13.55 37.95 -27.80
C GLY A 651 12.98 39.34 -28.08
N THR A 652 11.85 39.64 -27.43
CA THR A 652 11.13 40.91 -27.62
C THR A 652 11.98 42.13 -27.30
N LEU A 653 12.81 42.08 -26.25
CA LEU A 653 13.64 43.21 -25.86
C LEU A 653 14.67 43.55 -26.93
N THR A 654 15.36 42.54 -27.46
CA THR A 654 16.41 42.74 -28.48
C THR A 654 15.81 43.14 -29.82
N GLU A 655 14.60 42.68 -30.15
CA GLU A 655 13.88 43.14 -31.35
C GLU A 655 13.40 44.58 -31.24
N VAL A 656 12.87 44.99 -30.07
CA VAL A 656 12.51 46.39 -29.81
C VAL A 656 13.76 47.28 -29.84
N PHE A 657 14.86 46.83 -29.23
CA PHE A 657 16.14 47.53 -29.25
C PHE A 657 16.65 47.75 -30.68
N ARG A 658 16.67 46.71 -31.50
CA ARG A 658 17.15 46.76 -32.90
C ARG A 658 16.33 47.71 -33.77
N LYS A 659 15.03 47.86 -33.50
CA LYS A 659 14.14 48.75 -34.26
C LYS A 659 14.26 50.23 -33.88
N ARG A 660 15.07 50.59 -32.88
CA ARG A 660 15.27 52.00 -32.52
C ARG A 660 16.10 52.70 -33.60
N LYS A 661 15.79 53.96 -33.87
CA LYS A 661 16.42 54.76 -34.94
C LYS A 661 17.93 54.96 -34.76
N ASP A 662 18.39 54.91 -33.51
CA ASP A 662 19.77 55.08 -33.08
C ASP A 662 20.54 53.75 -32.95
N ALA A 663 19.88 52.61 -33.20
CA ALA A 663 20.52 51.31 -33.17
C ALA A 663 21.29 51.05 -34.46
N VAL A 664 22.55 50.65 -34.32
CA VAL A 664 23.38 50.14 -35.41
C VAL A 664 23.52 48.64 -35.24
N ARG A 665 23.34 47.87 -36.31
CA ARG A 665 23.43 46.41 -36.28
C ARG A 665 24.60 45.91 -37.09
N SER A 666 25.35 44.97 -36.53
CA SER A 666 26.47 44.32 -37.20
C SER A 666 26.01 43.41 -38.35
N ARG A 667 26.88 43.21 -39.34
CA ARG A 667 26.55 42.48 -40.58
C ARG A 667 26.69 40.95 -40.49
N HIS A 668 26.95 40.38 -39.31
CA HIS A 668 27.10 38.93 -39.17
C HIS A 668 25.75 38.21 -39.40
N PRO A 669 25.65 37.28 -40.37
CA PRO A 669 24.38 36.72 -40.81
C PRO A 669 23.62 35.93 -39.72
N THR A 670 24.33 35.20 -38.86
CA THR A 670 23.72 34.37 -37.82
C THR A 670 23.88 34.92 -36.40
N HIS A 671 25.03 35.52 -36.08
CA HIS A 671 25.38 36.01 -34.75
C HIS A 671 25.35 37.54 -34.57
N SER A 672 24.60 38.26 -35.42
CA SER A 672 24.55 39.73 -35.35
C SER A 672 24.18 40.27 -33.97
N VAL A 673 24.83 41.40 -33.61
CA VAL A 673 24.53 42.24 -32.45
C VAL A 673 23.98 43.59 -32.90
N ALA A 674 23.13 44.21 -32.09
CA ALA A 674 22.72 45.60 -32.24
C ALA A 674 23.29 46.43 -31.09
N ALA A 675 23.74 47.66 -31.37
CA ALA A 675 24.33 48.55 -30.38
C ALA A 675 23.76 49.96 -30.49
N ILE A 676 23.64 50.65 -29.34
CA ILE A 676 23.28 52.06 -29.22
C ILE A 676 24.29 52.73 -28.28
N GLY A 677 24.84 53.88 -28.69
CA GLY A 677 25.76 54.68 -27.88
C GLY A 677 27.04 55.11 -28.61
N GLY A 678 27.97 55.70 -27.87
CA GLY A 678 29.14 56.40 -28.43
C GLY A 678 30.06 55.55 -29.31
N LYS A 679 30.12 54.23 -29.08
CA LYS A 679 30.93 53.27 -29.87
C LYS A 679 30.10 52.31 -30.71
N ALA A 680 28.80 52.54 -30.87
CA ALA A 680 27.90 51.59 -31.56
C ALA A 680 28.37 51.27 -33.00
N VAL A 681 28.82 52.28 -33.75
CA VAL A 681 29.34 52.11 -35.12
C VAL A 681 30.65 51.32 -35.12
N GLU A 682 31.58 51.66 -34.24
CA GLU A 682 32.89 50.98 -34.14
C GLU A 682 32.72 49.49 -33.83
N ILE A 683 31.88 49.15 -32.85
CA ILE A 683 31.65 47.78 -32.40
C ILE A 683 30.95 46.93 -33.46
N THR A 684 30.13 47.52 -34.32
CA THR A 684 29.31 46.78 -35.29
C THR A 684 29.93 46.70 -36.70
N LYS A 685 30.99 47.48 -36.98
CA LYS A 685 31.57 47.65 -38.33
C LYS A 685 32.22 46.39 -38.91
N ASP A 686 33.03 45.66 -38.12
CA ASP A 686 33.92 44.59 -38.61
C ASP A 686 33.55 43.18 -38.09
N HIS A 687 32.26 42.91 -37.84
CA HIS A 687 31.77 41.61 -37.38
C HIS A 687 31.72 40.59 -38.53
N LYS A 688 32.88 40.09 -38.95
CA LYS A 688 33.07 39.11 -40.03
C LYS A 688 32.60 37.71 -39.62
N VAL A 689 32.35 36.84 -40.61
CA VAL A 689 31.97 35.45 -40.40
C VAL A 689 33.15 34.68 -39.78
N GLY A 690 32.98 34.21 -38.55
CA GLY A 690 33.96 33.42 -37.78
C GLY A 690 33.25 32.45 -36.82
N PRO A 691 33.98 31.73 -35.94
CA PRO A 691 33.35 30.95 -34.86
C PRO A 691 32.40 31.84 -34.04
N ALA A 692 31.36 31.26 -33.44
CA ALA A 692 30.23 31.98 -32.82
C ALA A 692 30.57 33.00 -31.70
N LEU A 693 31.84 33.10 -31.30
CA LEU A 693 32.42 34.14 -30.47
C LEU A 693 33.64 34.61 -31.26
N GLY A 694 33.60 35.85 -31.76
CA GLY A 694 34.58 36.40 -32.71
C GLY A 694 36.05 36.26 -32.32
#